data_AF-A0A0L0SNQ5-F1
#
_entry.id   AF-A0A0L0SNQ5-F1
#
_cell.length_a   1.000
_cell.length_b   1.000
_cell.length_c   1.000
_cell.angle_alpha   90.00
_cell.angle_beta   90.00
_cell.angle_gamma   90.00
#
_symmetry.space_group_name_H-M   'P 1'
#
loop_
_entity.id
_entity.type
_entity.pdbx_description
1 polymer ?
#
loop_
_entity_poly.entity_id
_entity_poly.type
_entity_poly.pdbx_seq_one_letter_code
_entity_poly.pdbx_strand_id
1 'polypeptide(L)'
;MATTERIYSILWRKKTTKKHKSWDGDGRLVVTDTHAILLDQDGRDIGKGRRPNQELQIGMELSILGKEIEIVGFLESRLDAPSPNVSAEPALAPPPAPRLPNKQFIAHASAELAVSKGGRRQQGLTPRHNPNAPDAFVLPRPPGAADEDDHDEIVDVVVDPVLARHLRPHQRDGVQFLYECLLGYRMEGGSGAILADEMGLGKTLQCITLIWTLLRQNPFAKDPLAKRVMVVCPASLITNWQKEFKKWLGDERIRTFPVDGQTNVNDFLVGRIYPVMIVGYERLRLIYESLGEFKFDLVVCDEGHRLKNSNVKINEIIKSLNARWRIILSGSPIQNDLSEFFAMIEVVHPGMLGLYRSFKNRFENVIVAGRQPDTTAAERTLASERLAELTALTDQLVLRRTGHLNAQYLPPKTDVLIMCKPAAAQVAAYRAVLDASKDTTGDAEILGRLNRLRKVCNHPALLAAKDEAGDSDAENGSDEMHVGDSSKLVVAQALVTHLLAKTKEKVVLVSNFTSTLDLLERICSELGASQFRLDGCTTVSKRQALVDSFNEPTHPTRVFLLSARAGGLGLNLVGASRLVLVDADWNPSVDQQALARIWRDGQTRPVFLYRLVVAGTLEERIVQRQVTKVELSHQVLDRDDALALDSAPSFSRDELKELFQIDPHTPSWLHESLCGCSGDGLPLEDANTETAGVTAGTGAAVSAWFHYQIMGKAHAQIKDAVMKAVLATDVVRFVMASQALA
;
A
#
# COMPACT_ATOMS: atom_id res chain seq x y z
N MET A 1 -19.23 14.75 51.47
CA MET A 1 -19.27 15.72 50.35
C MET A 1 -18.44 15.12 49.25
N ALA A 2 -19.02 14.88 48.07
CA ALA A 2 -18.28 14.36 46.92
C ALA A 2 -17.31 15.45 46.44
N THR A 3 -16.01 15.16 46.43
CA THR A 3 -15.00 16.06 45.89
C THR A 3 -15.11 16.06 44.37
N THR A 4 -15.40 17.23 43.79
CA THR A 4 -15.40 17.39 42.34
C THR A 4 -13.98 17.66 41.85
N GLU A 5 -13.45 16.77 41.02
CA GLU A 5 -12.17 16.99 40.35
C GLU A 5 -12.42 17.51 38.93
N ARG A 6 -11.79 18.63 38.56
CA ARG A 6 -11.83 19.20 37.21
C ARG A 6 -10.44 19.12 36.58
N ILE A 7 -10.36 18.57 35.37
CA ILE A 7 -9.08 18.39 34.65
C ILE A 7 -9.04 19.31 33.44
N TYR A 8 -7.97 20.10 33.33
CA TYR A 8 -7.73 21.03 32.22
C TYR A 8 -6.44 20.64 31.47
N SER A 9 -6.41 20.83 30.16
CA SER A 9 -5.16 20.82 29.38
C SER A 9 -4.50 22.19 29.45
N ILE A 10 -3.17 22.19 29.61
CA ILE A 10 -2.41 23.41 29.82
C ILE A 10 -1.10 23.40 29.04
N LEU A 11 -0.56 24.59 28.76
CA LEU A 11 0.85 24.80 28.45
C LEU A 11 1.53 25.32 29.70
N TRP A 12 2.79 24.94 29.95
CA TRP A 12 3.53 25.42 31.11
C TRP A 12 4.96 25.85 30.75
N ARG A 13 5.51 26.78 31.53
CA ARG A 13 6.91 27.21 31.46
C ARG A 13 7.45 27.62 32.82
N LYS A 14 8.78 27.61 32.97
CA LYS A 14 9.45 28.27 34.10
C LYS A 14 9.32 29.80 33.96
N LYS A 15 9.14 30.50 35.08
CA LYS A 15 9.00 31.96 35.08
C LYS A 15 10.22 32.61 34.41
N THR A 16 9.98 33.45 33.40
CA THR A 16 11.02 34.12 32.63
C THR A 16 10.65 35.59 32.37
N THR A 17 11.66 36.46 32.35
CA THR A 17 11.51 37.90 32.07
C THR A 17 11.80 38.27 30.61
N LYS A 18 12.00 37.28 29.73
CA LYS A 18 12.25 37.50 28.29
C LYS A 18 11.03 38.12 27.60
N LYS A 19 11.28 39.04 26.64
CA LYS A 19 10.25 39.78 25.88
C LYS A 19 9.40 38.88 24.95
N HIS A 20 9.99 37.81 24.43
CA HIS A 20 9.29 36.73 23.71
C HIS A 20 9.38 35.46 24.55
N LYS A 21 8.24 34.96 25.03
CA LYS A 21 8.16 33.79 25.90
C LYS A 21 7.68 32.59 25.08
N SER A 22 8.43 31.49 25.12
CA SER A 22 8.01 30.17 24.60
C SER A 22 7.52 29.29 25.74
N TRP A 23 6.67 28.31 25.45
CA TRP A 23 6.22 27.30 26.40
C TRP A 23 7.25 26.16 26.51
N ASP A 24 7.48 25.64 27.71
CA ASP A 24 8.45 24.55 27.95
C ASP A 24 7.85 23.16 27.65
N GLY A 25 6.52 23.03 27.70
CA GLY A 25 5.79 21.83 27.31
C GLY A 25 4.31 21.89 27.65
N ASP A 26 3.56 20.86 27.24
CA ASP A 26 2.15 20.72 27.60
C ASP A 26 2.01 19.93 28.90
N GLY A 27 0.83 19.98 29.50
CA GLY A 27 0.53 19.26 30.72
C GLY A 27 -0.95 19.20 31.02
N ARG A 28 -1.28 18.68 32.20
CA ARG A 28 -2.65 18.68 32.74
C ARG A 28 -2.68 19.38 34.09
N LEU A 29 -3.73 20.16 34.32
CA LEU A 29 -4.01 20.76 35.62
C LEU A 29 -5.22 20.05 36.22
N VAL A 30 -5.02 19.32 37.32
CA VAL A 30 -6.08 18.67 38.09
C VAL A 30 -6.45 19.58 39.25
N VAL A 31 -7.67 20.10 39.26
CA VAL A 31 -8.17 21.03 40.28
C VAL A 31 -9.21 20.33 41.13
N THR A 32 -8.89 20.17 42.40
CA THR A 32 -9.81 19.69 43.44
C THR A 32 -10.38 20.89 44.20
N ASP A 33 -11.28 20.64 45.15
CA ASP A 33 -11.84 21.70 45.99
C ASP A 33 -10.80 22.43 46.84
N THR A 34 -9.67 21.77 47.17
CA THR A 34 -8.66 22.30 48.11
C THR A 34 -7.32 22.63 47.46
N HIS A 35 -6.94 21.95 46.38
CA HIS A 35 -5.62 22.06 45.78
C HIS A 35 -5.63 21.82 44.26
N ALA A 36 -4.61 22.31 43.57
CA ALA A 36 -4.40 22.09 42.14
C ALA A 36 -3.06 21.36 41.94
N ILE A 37 -3.06 20.31 41.12
CA ILE A 37 -1.88 19.49 40.79
C ILE A 37 -1.54 19.70 39.33
N LEU A 38 -0.28 20.01 39.06
CA LEU A 38 0.29 20.16 37.73
C LEU A 38 0.93 18.84 37.32
N LEU A 39 0.48 18.25 36.22
CA LEU A 39 1.00 17.01 35.67
C LEU A 39 1.64 17.28 34.29
N ASP A 40 2.67 16.52 33.94
CA ASP A 40 3.22 16.54 32.57
C ASP A 40 2.35 15.73 31.60
N GLN A 41 2.73 15.73 30.33
CA GLN A 41 2.07 14.93 29.29
C GLN A 41 2.06 13.42 29.64
N ASP A 42 3.02 12.94 30.45
CA ASP A 42 3.15 11.55 30.88
C ASP A 42 2.44 11.26 32.21
N GLY A 43 1.77 12.25 32.82
CA GLY A 43 1.03 12.11 34.08
C GLY A 43 1.89 12.17 35.36
N ARG A 44 3.15 12.59 35.27
CA ARG A 44 4.03 12.77 36.45
C ARG A 44 3.79 14.13 37.11
N ASP A 45 3.87 14.17 38.44
CA ASP A 45 3.68 15.39 39.23
C ASP A 45 4.82 16.40 39.00
N ILE A 46 4.46 17.55 38.43
CA ILE A 46 5.33 18.70 38.18
C ILE A 46 5.27 19.71 39.35
N GLY A 47 4.22 19.66 40.17
CA GLY A 47 4.01 20.49 41.35
C GLY A 47 2.55 20.57 41.82
N LYS A 48 2.36 20.67 43.14
CA LYS A 48 1.04 20.76 43.80
C LYS A 48 0.87 22.08 44.57
N GLY A 49 -0.07 22.92 44.13
CA GLY A 49 -0.37 24.23 44.72
C GLY A 49 -1.76 24.33 45.34
N ARG A 50 -2.06 25.48 45.96
CA ARG A 50 -3.44 25.81 46.37
C ARG A 50 -4.32 26.00 45.14
N ARG A 51 -5.61 25.69 45.28
CA ARG A 51 -6.62 25.97 44.25
C ARG A 51 -6.59 27.47 43.88
N PRO A 52 -6.62 27.83 42.59
CA PRO A 52 -6.79 29.22 42.16
C PRO A 52 -8.12 29.79 42.66
N ASN A 53 -8.11 31.01 43.22
CA ASN A 53 -9.31 31.66 43.77
C ASN A 53 -10.32 32.15 42.69
N GLN A 54 -10.02 31.95 41.40
CA GLN A 54 -10.83 32.39 40.27
C GLN A 54 -11.26 31.18 39.43
N GLU A 55 -12.41 31.32 38.76
CA GLU A 55 -12.88 30.31 37.81
C GLU A 55 -11.99 30.27 36.56
N LEU A 56 -11.64 29.05 36.14
CA LEU A 56 -10.66 28.80 35.11
C LEU A 56 -11.29 28.80 33.71
N GLN A 57 -10.80 29.68 32.83
CA GLN A 57 -11.25 29.82 31.45
C GLN A 57 -10.12 29.51 30.46
N ILE A 58 -10.50 29.07 29.26
CA ILE A 58 -9.55 28.82 28.16
C ILE A 58 -8.88 30.15 27.76
N GLY A 59 -7.55 30.13 27.58
CA GLY A 59 -6.70 31.30 27.32
C GLY A 59 -6.22 32.04 28.57
N MET A 60 -6.58 31.58 29.78
CA MET A 60 -6.16 32.22 31.02
C MET A 60 -4.71 31.83 31.39
N GLU A 61 -3.84 32.84 31.56
CA GLU A 61 -2.50 32.65 32.12
C GLU A 61 -2.48 32.79 33.65
N LEU A 62 -1.86 31.84 34.33
CA LEU A 62 -1.77 31.76 35.79
C LEU A 62 -0.35 31.42 36.23
N SER A 63 -0.02 31.69 37.49
CA SER A 63 1.22 31.16 38.07
C SER A 63 0.94 30.25 39.25
N ILE A 64 1.43 29.00 39.17
CA ILE A 64 1.35 28.00 40.22
C ILE A 64 2.77 27.54 40.53
N LEU A 65 3.21 27.70 41.79
CA LEU A 65 4.53 27.29 42.29
C LEU A 65 5.73 27.75 41.43
N GLY A 66 5.70 29.01 40.96
CA GLY A 66 6.80 29.59 40.19
C GLY A 66 6.88 29.12 38.73
N LYS A 67 5.88 28.37 38.25
CA LYS A 67 5.65 28.10 36.83
C LYS A 67 4.51 28.99 36.33
N GLU A 68 4.64 29.48 35.11
CA GLU A 68 3.55 30.15 34.38
C GLU A 68 2.84 29.08 33.54
N ILE A 69 1.52 29.08 33.56
CA ILE A 69 0.68 28.12 32.85
C ILE A 69 -0.40 28.84 32.07
N GLU A 70 -0.80 28.32 30.93
CA GLU A 70 -1.92 28.79 30.12
C GLU A 70 -2.92 27.65 29.92
N ILE A 71 -4.21 27.92 30.12
CA ILE A 71 -5.27 26.91 29.96
C ILE A 71 -5.65 26.82 28.48
N VAL A 72 -5.43 25.66 27.87
CA VAL A 72 -5.73 25.43 26.45
C VAL A 72 -7.12 24.83 26.27
N GLY A 73 -7.59 24.03 27.22
CA GLY A 73 -8.85 23.32 27.09
C GLY A 73 -9.32 22.69 28.39
N PHE A 74 -10.61 22.38 28.45
CA PHE A 74 -11.19 21.56 29.52
C PHE A 74 -11.30 20.12 29.04
N LEU A 75 -10.87 19.16 29.87
CA LEU A 75 -10.87 17.74 29.51
C LEU A 75 -12.11 17.03 30.10
N GLU A 76 -12.23 16.96 31.42
CA GLU A 76 -13.34 16.24 32.08
C GLU A 76 -13.53 16.67 33.55
N SER A 77 -14.72 16.38 34.11
CA SER A 77 -15.00 16.48 35.55
C SER A 77 -15.35 15.11 36.12
N ARG A 78 -14.64 14.67 37.18
CA ARG A 78 -14.90 13.41 37.88
C ARG A 78 -15.57 13.67 39.25
N LEU A 79 -16.56 12.84 39.56
CA LEU A 79 -17.20 12.74 40.88
C LEU A 79 -16.78 11.39 41.50
N ASP A 80 -15.94 11.41 42.53
CA ASP A 80 -15.56 10.16 43.19
C ASP A 80 -16.69 9.64 44.08
N ALA A 81 -17.13 8.40 43.84
CA ALA A 81 -17.88 7.60 44.79
C ALA A 81 -16.90 6.96 45.80
N PRO A 82 -17.27 6.81 47.09
CA PRO A 82 -16.34 6.34 48.11
C PRO A 82 -15.97 4.87 47.86
N SER A 83 -14.68 4.61 47.66
CA SER A 83 -14.13 3.25 47.56
C SER A 83 -14.00 2.62 48.96
N PRO A 84 -14.26 1.32 49.13
CA PRO A 84 -14.11 0.66 50.41
C PRO A 84 -12.63 0.50 50.79
N ASN A 85 -12.34 0.80 52.06
CA ASN A 85 -11.06 0.56 52.72
C ASN A 85 -10.58 -0.88 52.49
N VAL A 86 -9.40 -1.02 51.88
CA VAL A 86 -8.55 -2.21 52.06
C VAL A 86 -7.21 -1.72 52.62
N SER A 87 -7.03 -2.01 53.90
CA SER A 87 -5.82 -1.79 54.67
C SER A 87 -4.63 -2.50 54.03
N ALA A 88 -3.54 -1.76 53.82
CA ALA A 88 -2.28 -2.32 53.37
C ALA A 88 -1.64 -3.15 54.50
N GLU A 89 -1.60 -4.47 54.34
CA GLU A 89 -0.60 -5.31 54.99
C GLU A 89 0.71 -5.29 54.16
N PRO A 90 1.88 -5.31 54.80
CA PRO A 90 3.16 -5.28 54.10
C PRO A 90 3.40 -6.63 53.41
N ALA A 91 3.39 -6.64 52.08
CA ALA A 91 3.75 -7.81 51.30
C ALA A 91 5.21 -8.22 51.59
N LEU A 92 5.38 -9.46 52.11
CA LEU A 92 6.68 -10.12 52.21
C LEU A 92 7.36 -10.17 50.83
N ALA A 93 8.65 -9.87 50.81
CA ALA A 93 9.50 -10.07 49.65
C ALA A 93 9.47 -11.54 49.19
N PRO A 94 9.45 -11.82 47.88
CA PRO A 94 9.53 -13.19 47.38
C PRO A 94 10.91 -13.79 47.72
N PRO A 95 10.99 -15.11 48.01
CA PRO A 95 12.27 -15.75 48.28
C PRO A 95 13.14 -15.75 47.01
N PRO A 96 14.47 -15.71 47.17
CA PRO A 96 15.39 -15.75 46.04
C PRO A 96 15.25 -17.07 45.29
N ALA A 97 15.16 -17.00 43.95
CA ALA A 97 15.16 -18.17 43.09
C ALA A 97 16.41 -19.05 43.34
N PRO A 98 16.27 -20.39 43.29
CA PRO A 98 17.39 -21.29 43.51
C PRO A 98 18.45 -21.10 42.42
N ARG A 99 19.69 -20.83 42.84
CA ARG A 99 20.86 -20.80 41.97
C ARG A 99 21.13 -22.20 41.45
N LEU A 100 21.05 -22.38 40.13
CA LEU A 100 21.55 -23.59 39.48
C LEU A 100 23.06 -23.71 39.75
N PRO A 101 23.58 -24.91 40.06
CA PRO A 101 25.00 -25.08 40.34
C PRO A 101 25.83 -24.75 39.11
N ASN A 102 26.86 -23.91 39.31
CA ASN A 102 27.90 -23.64 38.33
C ASN A 102 28.48 -24.98 37.84
N LYS A 103 28.19 -25.36 36.59
CA LYS A 103 29.00 -26.36 35.91
C LYS A 103 30.38 -25.72 35.71
N GLN A 104 31.37 -26.27 36.41
CA GLN A 104 32.77 -25.99 36.13
C GLN A 104 33.03 -26.24 34.65
N PHE A 105 33.56 -25.22 33.99
CA PHE A 105 34.01 -25.33 32.61
C PHE A 105 35.19 -26.30 32.59
N ILE A 106 34.98 -27.53 32.11
CA ILE A 106 36.07 -28.42 31.75
C ILE A 106 36.57 -27.91 30.40
N ALA A 107 37.76 -27.32 30.41
CA ALA A 107 38.47 -26.99 29.18
C ALA A 107 38.71 -28.30 28.41
N HIS A 108 37.96 -28.53 27.35
CA HIS A 108 38.38 -29.49 26.34
C HIS A 108 39.64 -28.92 25.70
N ALA A 109 40.76 -29.59 25.98
CA ALA A 109 42.06 -29.33 25.41
C ALA A 109 41.91 -29.10 23.90
N SER A 110 42.28 -27.90 23.46
CA SER A 110 42.57 -27.59 22.07
C SER A 110 43.55 -28.64 21.58
N ALA A 111 43.11 -29.49 20.65
CA ALA A 111 44.05 -30.25 19.84
C ALA A 111 44.99 -29.22 19.19
N GLU A 112 46.27 -29.32 19.54
CA GLU A 112 47.36 -28.55 18.96
C GLU A 112 47.36 -28.75 17.44
N LEU A 113 46.71 -27.83 16.71
CA LEU A 113 47.05 -27.57 15.33
C LEU A 113 48.35 -26.78 15.37
N ALA A 114 49.44 -27.54 15.24
CA ALA A 114 50.80 -27.06 15.14
C ALA A 114 50.88 -25.83 14.22
N VAL A 115 51.31 -24.72 14.81
CA VAL A 115 51.77 -23.55 14.07
C VAL A 115 53.06 -23.97 13.36
N SER A 116 52.93 -24.46 12.12
CA SER A 116 54.06 -24.47 11.21
C SER A 116 54.39 -23.02 10.90
N LYS A 117 55.54 -22.54 11.37
CA LYS A 117 56.22 -21.37 10.82
C LYS A 117 56.61 -21.70 9.37
N GLY A 118 55.65 -21.57 8.46
CA GLY A 118 55.81 -21.64 7.02
C GLY A 118 55.37 -20.31 6.43
N GLY A 119 56.16 -19.76 5.49
CA GLY A 119 56.04 -18.41 4.98
C GLY A 119 54.62 -17.99 4.56
N ARG A 120 54.37 -16.68 4.63
CA ARG A 120 53.24 -16.00 3.99
C ARG A 120 53.12 -16.49 2.53
N ARG A 121 52.27 -17.49 2.29
CA ARG A 121 51.68 -17.73 0.97
C ARG A 121 50.60 -16.69 0.79
N GLN A 122 50.73 -15.88 -0.24
CA GLN A 122 49.64 -15.04 -0.76
C GLN A 122 48.42 -15.95 -0.96
N GLN A 123 47.40 -15.84 -0.10
CA GLN A 123 46.09 -16.40 -0.41
C GLN A 123 45.52 -15.48 -1.49
N GLY A 124 45.39 -15.99 -2.72
CA GLY A 124 44.71 -15.30 -3.79
C GLY A 124 43.30 -14.89 -3.37
N LEU A 125 42.78 -13.84 -3.99
CA LEU A 125 41.45 -13.32 -3.67
C LEU A 125 40.37 -14.33 -4.08
N THR A 126 39.79 -15.02 -3.11
CA THR A 126 38.75 -16.02 -3.37
C THR A 126 37.35 -15.42 -3.20
N PRO A 127 36.41 -15.69 -4.12
CA PRO A 127 35.00 -15.37 -3.96
C PRO A 127 34.42 -15.88 -2.64
N ARG A 128 33.50 -15.11 -2.05
CA ARG A 128 32.84 -15.47 -0.77
C ARG A 128 32.04 -16.77 -0.88
N HIS A 129 31.40 -17.00 -2.03
CA HIS A 129 30.66 -18.21 -2.36
C HIS A 129 31.23 -18.80 -3.65
N ASN A 130 31.11 -20.12 -3.80
CA ASN A 130 31.68 -20.83 -4.95
C ASN A 130 30.95 -20.44 -6.26
N PRO A 131 31.61 -19.79 -7.23
CA PRO A 131 30.99 -19.42 -8.50
C PRO A 131 30.66 -20.62 -9.39
N ASN A 132 31.35 -21.74 -9.19
CA ASN A 132 31.19 -22.97 -9.99
C ASN A 132 30.19 -23.96 -9.37
N ALA A 133 29.48 -23.56 -8.31
CA ALA A 133 28.43 -24.41 -7.73
C ALA A 133 27.24 -24.52 -8.71
N PRO A 134 26.53 -25.66 -8.74
CA PRO A 134 25.31 -25.78 -9.52
C PRO A 134 24.29 -24.74 -9.05
N ASP A 135 23.63 -24.07 -10.00
CA ASP A 135 22.69 -22.96 -9.79
C ASP A 135 23.27 -21.69 -9.11
N ALA A 136 24.60 -21.55 -9.08
CA ALA A 136 25.24 -20.33 -8.60
C ALA A 136 24.76 -19.10 -9.40
N PHE A 137 24.32 -18.07 -8.70
CA PHE A 137 23.95 -16.80 -9.30
C PHE A 137 25.12 -15.83 -9.21
N VAL A 138 25.94 -15.80 -10.26
CA VAL A 138 27.12 -14.94 -10.38
C VAL A 138 26.71 -13.62 -11.02
N LEU A 139 27.05 -12.51 -10.37
CA LEU A 139 26.82 -11.16 -10.90
C LEU A 139 27.90 -10.79 -11.93
N PRO A 140 27.59 -9.92 -12.90
CA PRO A 140 28.52 -9.56 -13.95
C PRO A 140 29.77 -8.87 -13.40
N ARG A 141 30.91 -9.13 -14.06
CA ARG A 141 32.17 -8.43 -13.81
C ARG A 141 32.13 -7.01 -14.39
N PRO A 142 33.00 -6.10 -13.93
CA PRO A 142 33.14 -4.77 -14.52
C PRO A 142 33.38 -4.84 -16.04
N PRO A 143 32.73 -3.99 -16.84
CA PRO A 143 32.99 -3.93 -18.28
C PRO A 143 34.45 -3.54 -18.53
N GLY A 144 35.16 -4.32 -19.37
CA GLY A 144 36.60 -4.15 -19.65
C GLY A 144 37.53 -5.07 -18.84
N ALA A 145 37.03 -5.74 -17.79
CA ALA A 145 37.82 -6.68 -16.97
C ALA A 145 37.97 -8.09 -17.57
N ALA A 146 37.79 -8.23 -18.89
CA ALA A 146 37.84 -9.51 -19.60
C ALA A 146 39.24 -9.85 -20.13
N ASP A 147 40.19 -8.91 -20.06
CA ASP A 147 41.57 -9.13 -20.49
C ASP A 147 42.35 -9.94 -19.43
N GLU A 148 43.11 -10.94 -19.89
CA GLU A 148 43.73 -12.01 -19.09
C GLU A 148 44.74 -11.52 -18.02
N ASP A 149 45.14 -10.25 -18.06
CA ASP A 149 46.18 -9.66 -17.20
C ASP A 149 45.66 -9.07 -15.86
N ASP A 150 44.34 -8.90 -15.68
CA ASP A 150 43.73 -8.23 -14.50
C ASP A 150 43.04 -9.20 -13.51
N HIS A 151 43.22 -10.51 -13.73
CA HIS A 151 42.61 -11.57 -12.91
C HIS A 151 43.04 -11.57 -11.44
N ASP A 152 44.15 -10.91 -11.10
CA ASP A 152 44.69 -10.90 -9.74
C ASP A 152 44.05 -9.83 -8.83
N GLU A 153 43.21 -8.92 -9.32
CA GLU A 153 42.57 -7.88 -8.49
C GLU A 153 41.03 -7.96 -8.39
N ILE A 154 40.39 -8.75 -9.27
CA ILE A 154 38.93 -8.79 -9.41
C ILE A 154 38.37 -10.15 -8.95
N VAL A 155 37.36 -10.09 -8.08
CA VAL A 155 36.73 -11.26 -7.46
C VAL A 155 35.31 -11.41 -7.97
N ASP A 156 34.93 -12.65 -8.31
CA ASP A 156 33.53 -12.94 -8.65
C ASP A 156 32.61 -12.65 -7.47
N VAL A 157 31.55 -11.89 -7.75
CA VAL A 157 30.48 -11.64 -6.78
C VAL A 157 29.37 -12.64 -7.02
N VAL A 158 29.18 -13.53 -6.04
CA VAL A 158 28.22 -14.62 -6.14
C VAL A 158 27.13 -14.39 -5.11
N VAL A 159 25.89 -14.24 -5.54
CA VAL A 159 24.76 -14.00 -4.62
C VAL A 159 24.65 -15.15 -3.63
N ASP A 160 24.41 -14.83 -2.35
CA ASP A 160 24.32 -15.82 -1.26
C ASP A 160 23.34 -16.94 -1.64
N PRO A 161 23.77 -18.22 -1.64
CA PRO A 161 22.92 -19.35 -2.03
C PRO A 161 21.62 -19.46 -1.24
N VAL A 162 21.59 -18.95 0.00
CA VAL A 162 20.38 -18.90 0.82
C VAL A 162 19.27 -18.08 0.16
N LEU A 163 19.64 -17.00 -0.54
CA LEU A 163 18.73 -16.12 -1.26
C LEU A 163 18.56 -16.56 -2.72
N ALA A 164 19.66 -16.87 -3.40
CA ALA A 164 19.68 -17.16 -4.84
C ALA A 164 18.75 -18.32 -5.26
N ARG A 165 18.60 -19.32 -4.39
CA ARG A 165 17.69 -20.46 -4.60
C ARG A 165 16.19 -20.10 -4.61
N HIS A 166 15.82 -18.97 -4.02
CA HIS A 166 14.43 -18.50 -3.95
C HIS A 166 14.11 -17.44 -5.00
N LEU A 167 15.13 -16.90 -5.69
CA LEU A 167 14.93 -15.93 -6.75
C LEU A 167 14.44 -16.60 -8.03
N ARG A 168 13.29 -16.12 -8.52
CA ARG A 168 12.77 -16.45 -9.87
C ARG A 168 13.63 -15.79 -10.96
N PRO A 169 13.58 -16.27 -12.23
CA PRO A 169 14.39 -15.72 -13.31
C PRO A 169 14.32 -14.20 -13.44
N HIS A 170 13.12 -13.62 -13.49
CA HIS A 170 12.98 -12.16 -13.53
C HIS A 170 13.57 -11.49 -12.28
N GLN A 171 13.46 -12.10 -11.11
CA GLN A 171 14.06 -11.50 -9.91
C GLN A 171 15.58 -11.50 -9.97
N ARG A 172 16.20 -12.52 -10.59
CA ARG A 172 17.65 -12.54 -10.86
C ARG A 172 18.04 -11.42 -11.81
N ASP A 173 17.32 -11.27 -12.92
CA ASP A 173 17.56 -10.17 -13.87
C ASP A 173 17.43 -8.80 -13.21
N GLY A 174 16.47 -8.65 -12.28
CA GLY A 174 16.27 -7.40 -11.55
C GLY A 174 17.39 -7.11 -10.55
N VAL A 175 17.91 -8.12 -9.84
CA VAL A 175 19.08 -7.96 -8.96
C VAL A 175 20.32 -7.61 -9.78
N GLN A 176 20.53 -8.28 -10.91
CA GLN A 176 21.63 -7.98 -11.83
C GLN A 176 21.54 -6.54 -12.36
N PHE A 177 20.36 -6.15 -12.86
CA PHE A 177 20.11 -4.79 -13.34
C PHE A 177 20.46 -3.74 -12.28
N LEU A 178 19.93 -3.89 -11.06
CA LEU A 178 20.22 -2.95 -9.97
C LEU A 178 21.71 -2.89 -9.65
N TYR A 179 22.39 -4.05 -9.61
CA TYR A 179 23.83 -4.12 -9.36
C TYR A 179 24.64 -3.39 -10.44
N GLU A 180 24.33 -3.61 -11.71
CA GLU A 180 24.98 -2.95 -12.85
C GLU A 180 24.77 -1.43 -12.84
N CYS A 181 23.57 -0.96 -12.50
CA CYS A 181 23.28 0.47 -12.37
C CYS A 181 24.09 1.12 -11.24
N LEU A 182 24.15 0.49 -10.06
CA LEU A 182 24.86 1.05 -8.90
C LEU A 182 26.37 1.13 -9.13
N LEU A 183 26.96 0.11 -9.75
CA LEU A 183 28.40 0.10 -10.02
C LEU A 183 28.79 0.89 -11.27
N GLY A 184 27.82 1.46 -11.98
CA GLY A 184 28.06 2.29 -13.16
C GLY A 184 28.46 1.50 -14.40
N TYR A 185 28.06 0.23 -14.50
CA TYR A 185 28.33 -0.61 -15.68
C TYR A 185 27.44 -0.23 -16.86
N ARG A 186 26.27 0.38 -16.57
CA ARG A 186 25.33 0.88 -17.57
C ARG A 186 25.56 2.36 -17.89
N MET A 187 25.84 3.16 -16.86
CA MET A 187 26.01 4.61 -16.95
C MET A 187 27.24 5.03 -16.13
N GLU A 188 28.14 5.81 -16.74
CA GLU A 188 29.31 6.33 -16.04
C GLU A 188 28.90 7.13 -14.79
N GLY A 189 29.63 6.92 -13.69
CA GLY A 189 29.40 7.60 -12.41
C GLY A 189 28.52 6.85 -11.41
N GLY A 190 27.76 5.81 -11.82
CA GLY A 190 27.03 4.89 -10.92
C GLY A 190 26.16 5.59 -9.87
N SER A 191 24.98 6.09 -10.28
CA SER A 191 24.16 7.00 -9.47
C SER A 191 22.99 6.31 -8.74
N GLY A 192 22.28 5.41 -9.40
CA GLY A 192 21.13 4.72 -8.82
C GLY A 192 20.26 4.00 -9.85
N ALA A 193 19.07 3.56 -9.45
CA ALA A 193 18.12 2.87 -10.34
C ALA A 193 16.65 3.02 -9.92
N ILE A 194 15.74 2.83 -10.86
CA ILE A 194 14.30 2.75 -10.63
C ILE A 194 13.82 1.33 -10.99
N LEU A 195 13.33 0.60 -9.99
CA LEU A 195 12.66 -0.68 -10.20
C LEU A 195 11.14 -0.46 -10.19
N ALA A 196 10.57 -0.37 -11.39
CA ALA A 196 9.18 -0.08 -11.65
C ALA A 196 8.35 -1.32 -12.01
N ASP A 197 8.80 -2.51 -11.60
CA ASP A 197 8.05 -3.76 -11.71
C ASP A 197 6.63 -3.63 -11.13
N GLU A 198 5.65 -4.24 -11.80
CA GLU A 198 4.29 -4.31 -11.27
C GLU A 198 4.21 -4.93 -9.86
N MET A 199 3.13 -4.61 -9.17
CA MET A 199 2.89 -5.09 -7.82
C MET A 199 2.82 -6.62 -7.78
N GLY A 200 3.54 -7.24 -6.85
CA GLY A 200 3.55 -8.70 -6.69
C GLY A 200 4.71 -9.44 -7.36
N LEU A 201 5.57 -8.78 -8.13
CA LEU A 201 6.77 -9.41 -8.73
C LEU A 201 7.96 -9.60 -7.76
N GLY A 202 7.81 -9.18 -6.50
CA GLY A 202 8.81 -9.40 -5.45
C GLY A 202 9.96 -8.39 -5.40
N LYS A 203 9.68 -7.09 -5.64
CA LYS A 203 10.67 -6.00 -5.55
C LYS A 203 11.43 -5.97 -4.22
N THR A 204 10.75 -6.23 -3.11
CA THR A 204 11.36 -6.26 -1.77
C THR A 204 12.46 -7.31 -1.66
N LEU A 205 12.22 -8.54 -2.15
CA LEU A 205 13.23 -9.61 -2.15
C LEU A 205 14.42 -9.27 -3.05
N GLN A 206 14.18 -8.71 -4.24
CA GLN A 206 15.25 -8.26 -5.12
C GLN A 206 16.14 -7.21 -4.41
N CYS A 207 15.51 -6.25 -3.75
CA CYS A 207 16.21 -5.20 -3.01
C CYS A 207 16.98 -5.75 -1.79
N ILE A 208 16.38 -6.62 -0.97
CA ILE A 208 17.06 -7.27 0.16
C ILE A 208 18.27 -8.07 -0.32
N THR A 209 18.14 -8.77 -1.44
CA THR A 209 19.24 -9.56 -2.01
C THR A 209 20.39 -8.69 -2.48
N LEU A 210 20.09 -7.57 -3.13
CA LEU A 210 21.10 -6.59 -3.49
C LEU A 210 21.77 -6.00 -2.24
N ILE A 211 21.00 -5.52 -1.26
CA ILE A 211 21.51 -4.96 0.00
C ILE A 211 22.46 -5.94 0.68
N TRP A 212 22.06 -7.21 0.81
CA TRP A 212 22.90 -8.24 1.42
C TRP A 212 24.20 -8.46 0.66
N THR A 213 24.12 -8.49 -0.68
CA THR A 213 25.29 -8.68 -1.53
C THR A 213 26.27 -7.51 -1.36
N LEU A 214 25.80 -6.27 -1.38
CA LEU A 214 26.63 -5.07 -1.19
C LEU A 214 27.24 -4.97 0.22
N LEU A 215 26.53 -5.43 1.25
CA LEU A 215 27.03 -5.45 2.63
C LEU A 215 28.12 -6.50 2.88
N ARG A 216 28.28 -7.49 1.98
CA ARG A 216 29.13 -8.66 2.21
C ARG A 216 30.22 -8.88 1.16
N GLN A 217 30.04 -8.36 -0.04
CA GLN A 217 30.91 -8.64 -1.18
C GLN A 217 31.31 -7.35 -1.90
N ASN A 218 32.46 -7.40 -2.56
CA ASN A 218 32.98 -6.34 -3.41
C ASN A 218 33.76 -7.01 -4.56
N PRO A 219 33.51 -6.64 -5.83
CA PRO A 219 34.27 -7.18 -6.95
C PRO A 219 35.73 -6.71 -6.95
N PHE A 220 36.05 -5.57 -6.36
CA PHE A 220 37.41 -5.05 -6.23
C PHE A 220 37.91 -5.39 -4.83
N ALA A 221 39.06 -6.06 -4.69
CA ALA A 221 39.70 -6.56 -3.46
C ALA A 221 39.78 -5.60 -2.23
N LYS A 222 38.65 -5.14 -1.73
CA LYS A 222 38.48 -4.03 -0.77
C LYS A 222 37.34 -4.36 0.20
N ASP A 223 37.15 -3.46 1.17
CA ASP A 223 35.99 -3.46 2.08
C ASP A 223 34.66 -3.65 1.32
N PRO A 224 33.60 -4.16 1.98
CA PRO A 224 32.27 -4.30 1.38
C PRO A 224 31.79 -3.01 0.69
N LEU A 225 31.05 -3.15 -0.41
CA LEU A 225 30.55 -2.03 -1.22
C LEU A 225 29.66 -1.07 -0.43
N ALA A 226 28.93 -1.57 0.55
CA ALA A 226 28.10 -0.79 1.46
C ALA A 226 28.32 -1.21 2.93
N LYS A 227 28.12 -0.27 3.85
CA LYS A 227 28.15 -0.48 5.30
C LYS A 227 26.87 0.04 5.98
N ARG A 228 26.31 1.14 5.48
CA ARG A 228 25.11 1.78 6.03
C ARG A 228 24.05 1.97 4.95
N VAL A 229 22.87 1.41 5.18
CA VAL A 229 21.73 1.47 4.25
C VAL A 229 20.51 2.06 4.95
N MET A 230 19.77 2.91 4.25
CA MET A 230 18.47 3.42 4.69
C MET A 230 17.37 2.93 3.76
N VAL A 231 16.29 2.40 4.32
CA VAL A 231 15.04 2.09 3.62
C VAL A 231 13.99 3.09 4.08
N VAL A 232 13.49 3.90 3.15
CA VAL A 232 12.39 4.85 3.36
C VAL A 232 11.13 4.24 2.78
N CYS A 233 10.09 4.07 3.58
CA CYS A 233 8.83 3.46 3.15
C CYS A 233 7.61 4.13 3.82
N PRO A 234 6.37 3.86 3.40
CA PRO A 234 5.18 4.22 4.18
C PRO A 234 5.25 3.64 5.60
N ALA A 235 4.77 4.39 6.59
CA ALA A 235 4.85 3.98 8.00
C ALA A 235 4.23 2.59 8.28
N SER A 236 3.21 2.21 7.52
CA SER A 236 2.57 0.89 7.59
C SER A 236 3.43 -0.27 7.08
N LEU A 237 4.46 0.00 6.26
CA LEU A 237 5.34 -1.02 5.68
C LEU A 237 6.60 -1.26 6.51
N ILE A 238 6.89 -0.45 7.52
CA ILE A 238 8.12 -0.58 8.33
C ILE A 238 8.21 -1.99 8.94
N THR A 239 7.15 -2.44 9.60
CA THR A 239 7.09 -3.78 10.22
C THR A 239 7.15 -4.90 9.17
N ASN A 240 6.56 -4.69 8.00
CA ASN A 240 6.62 -5.63 6.89
C ASN A 240 8.07 -5.78 6.37
N TRP A 241 8.78 -4.68 6.15
CA TRP A 241 10.19 -4.70 5.76
C TRP A 241 11.06 -5.43 6.79
N GLN A 242 10.84 -5.19 8.08
CA GLN A 242 11.55 -5.94 9.13
C GLN A 242 11.30 -7.44 9.07
N LYS A 243 10.02 -7.84 8.92
CA LYS A 243 9.64 -9.25 8.78
C LYS A 243 10.28 -9.88 7.55
N GLU A 244 10.34 -9.17 6.42
CA GLU A 244 10.98 -9.66 5.20
C GLU A 244 12.50 -9.85 5.38
N PHE A 245 13.21 -8.89 5.99
CA PHE A 245 14.63 -9.09 6.33
C PHE A 245 14.83 -10.33 7.23
N LYS A 246 14.00 -10.48 8.26
CA LYS A 246 14.05 -11.63 9.17
C LYS A 246 13.69 -12.95 8.47
N LYS A 247 12.70 -12.95 7.57
CA LYS A 247 12.27 -14.12 6.79
C LYS A 247 13.39 -14.66 5.91
N TRP A 248 14.11 -13.78 5.21
CA TRP A 248 15.10 -14.20 4.20
C TRP A 248 16.50 -14.41 4.76
N LEU A 249 16.90 -13.63 5.77
CA LEU A 249 18.27 -13.65 6.32
C LEU A 249 18.35 -14.08 7.78
N GLY A 250 17.24 -14.02 8.54
CA GLY A 250 17.22 -14.28 9.97
C GLY A 250 17.90 -13.19 10.81
N ASP A 251 17.63 -13.19 12.12
CA ASP A 251 18.17 -12.19 13.07
C ASP A 251 19.68 -12.37 13.34
N GLU A 252 20.25 -13.51 12.93
CA GLU A 252 21.68 -13.81 13.09
C GLU A 252 22.55 -13.19 12.00
N ARG A 253 22.04 -13.11 10.76
CA ARG A 253 22.82 -12.61 9.62
C ARG A 253 22.75 -11.10 9.47
N ILE A 254 21.57 -10.52 9.75
CA ILE A 254 21.32 -9.09 9.64
C ILE A 254 20.34 -8.62 10.72
N ARG A 255 20.62 -7.46 11.32
CA ARG A 255 19.69 -6.77 12.22
C ARG A 255 19.26 -5.46 11.60
N THR A 256 17.97 -5.16 11.69
CA THR A 256 17.38 -3.92 11.17
C THR A 256 17.03 -2.98 12.32
N PHE A 257 17.11 -1.68 12.07
CA PHE A 257 16.75 -0.64 13.03
C PHE A 257 15.48 0.08 12.54
N PRO A 258 14.29 -0.29 13.04
CA PRO A 258 13.07 0.44 12.72
C PRO A 258 13.07 1.79 13.46
N VAL A 259 12.75 2.87 12.77
CA VAL A 259 12.57 4.18 13.41
C VAL A 259 11.08 4.40 13.64
N ASP A 260 10.67 4.24 14.89
CA ASP A 260 9.34 4.58 15.38
C ASP A 260 9.32 5.93 16.13
N GLY A 261 8.20 6.27 16.78
CA GLY A 261 8.05 7.52 17.52
C GLY A 261 8.92 7.63 18.78
N GLN A 262 9.34 6.52 19.38
CA GLN A 262 10.05 6.47 20.67
C GLN A 262 11.56 6.17 20.54
N THR A 263 11.98 5.64 19.39
CA THR A 263 13.38 5.32 19.09
C THR A 263 14.28 6.55 19.01
N ASN A 264 15.45 6.48 19.65
CA ASN A 264 16.50 7.48 19.53
C ASN A 264 17.38 7.16 18.32
N VAL A 265 17.39 8.04 17.33
CA VAL A 265 18.15 7.86 16.09
C VAL A 265 19.66 7.78 16.34
N ASN A 266 20.16 8.40 17.42
CA ASN A 266 21.57 8.36 17.78
C ASN A 266 22.09 6.94 18.02
N ASP A 267 21.23 6.02 18.46
CA ASP A 267 21.61 4.62 18.68
C ASP A 267 22.07 3.94 17.38
N PHE A 268 21.49 4.32 16.23
CA PHE A 268 21.92 3.85 14.92
C PHE A 268 23.20 4.54 14.46
N LEU A 269 23.29 5.86 14.65
CA LEU A 269 24.43 6.67 14.19
C LEU A 269 25.73 6.23 14.87
N VAL A 270 25.68 6.01 16.18
CA VAL A 270 26.83 5.56 16.99
C VAL A 270 27.02 4.05 16.91
N GLY A 271 25.92 3.28 16.96
CA GLY A 271 25.96 1.82 17.03
C GLY A 271 26.39 1.16 15.72
N ARG A 272 27.28 0.17 15.78
CA ARG A 272 27.70 -0.64 14.61
C ARG A 272 26.87 -1.91 14.40
N ILE A 273 25.90 -2.16 15.27
CA ILE A 273 25.11 -3.40 15.29
C ILE A 273 24.13 -3.46 14.11
N TYR A 274 23.59 -2.31 13.70
CA TYR A 274 22.53 -2.22 12.70
C TYR A 274 23.09 -1.67 11.37
N PRO A 275 23.27 -2.49 10.33
CA PRO A 275 23.65 -2.01 9.01
C PRO A 275 22.51 -1.32 8.25
N VAL A 276 21.25 -1.63 8.60
CA VAL A 276 20.05 -1.16 7.88
C VAL A 276 19.11 -0.40 8.81
N MET A 277 18.80 0.86 8.46
CA MET A 277 17.74 1.67 9.08
C MET A 277 16.47 1.60 8.23
N ILE A 278 15.30 1.45 8.85
CA ILE A 278 14.00 1.49 8.18
C ILE A 278 13.17 2.63 8.77
N VAL A 279 12.78 3.61 7.95
CA VAL A 279 12.12 4.84 8.41
C VAL A 279 10.90 5.18 7.56
N GLY A 280 9.88 5.75 8.20
CA GLY A 280 8.70 6.28 7.52
C GLY A 280 8.98 7.62 6.82
N TYR A 281 8.37 7.89 5.66
CA TYR A 281 8.50 9.19 4.96
C TYR A 281 8.26 10.42 5.87
N GLU A 282 7.18 10.42 6.65
CA GLU A 282 6.86 11.53 7.56
C GLU A 282 7.87 11.65 8.72
N ARG A 283 8.33 10.51 9.24
CA ARG A 283 9.30 10.49 10.34
C ARG A 283 10.67 10.96 9.88
N LEU A 284 11.07 10.63 8.64
CA LEU A 284 12.31 11.10 8.03
C LEU A 284 12.42 12.63 8.10
N ARG A 285 11.30 13.32 7.84
CA ARG A 285 11.24 14.80 7.92
C ARG A 285 11.55 15.33 9.32
N LEU A 286 11.15 14.62 10.37
CA LEU A 286 11.40 15.03 11.76
C LEU A 286 12.83 14.75 12.20
N ILE A 287 13.44 13.68 11.69
CA ILE A 287 14.78 13.25 12.13
C ILE A 287 15.90 13.77 11.24
N TYR A 288 15.59 14.36 10.08
CA TYR A 288 16.57 14.80 9.09
C TYR A 288 17.67 15.67 9.69
N GLU A 289 17.32 16.65 10.51
CA GLU A 289 18.30 17.52 11.19
C GLU A 289 19.23 16.73 12.14
N SER A 290 18.70 15.69 12.79
CA SER A 290 19.49 14.80 13.66
C SER A 290 20.40 13.85 12.90
N LEU A 291 20.10 13.53 11.63
CA LEU A 291 20.99 12.74 10.78
C LEU A 291 22.23 13.53 10.36
N GLY A 292 22.13 14.86 10.27
CA GLY A 292 23.24 15.75 9.93
C GLY A 292 23.96 15.32 8.64
N GLU A 293 25.28 15.23 8.69
CA GLU A 293 26.13 14.81 7.56
C GLU A 293 26.38 13.30 7.49
N PHE A 294 25.62 12.49 8.23
CA PHE A 294 25.84 11.05 8.26
C PHE A 294 25.73 10.44 6.86
N LYS A 295 26.79 9.71 6.47
CA LYS A 295 26.91 9.12 5.14
C LYS A 295 26.19 7.79 5.06
N PHE A 296 25.24 7.69 4.13
CA PHE A 296 24.63 6.43 3.71
C PHE A 296 25.26 5.95 2.40
N ASP A 297 25.50 4.65 2.28
CA ASP A 297 26.00 4.09 1.02
C ASP A 297 24.85 3.86 0.05
N LEU A 298 23.68 3.47 0.56
CA LEU A 298 22.48 3.22 -0.24
C LEU A 298 21.23 3.74 0.47
N VAL A 299 20.39 4.45 -0.26
CA VAL A 299 19.02 4.82 0.15
C VAL A 299 18.02 4.15 -0.79
N VAL A 300 17.05 3.45 -0.23
CA VAL A 300 15.97 2.79 -0.96
C VAL A 300 14.66 3.49 -0.62
N CYS A 301 13.97 4.03 -1.62
CA CYS A 301 12.65 4.66 -1.47
C CYS A 301 11.58 3.70 -1.99
N ASP A 302 10.79 3.13 -1.09
CA ASP A 302 9.66 2.27 -1.43
C ASP A 302 8.39 3.09 -1.71
N GLU A 303 7.52 2.58 -2.58
CA GLU A 303 6.34 3.30 -3.07
C GLU A 303 6.68 4.70 -3.60
N GLY A 304 7.58 4.76 -4.59
CA GLY A 304 8.12 6.00 -5.18
C GLY A 304 7.08 7.02 -5.64
N HIS A 305 5.85 6.59 -5.94
CA HIS A 305 4.70 7.48 -6.17
C HIS A 305 4.34 8.36 -4.95
N ARG A 306 4.98 8.21 -3.79
CA ARG A 306 4.86 9.12 -2.64
C ARG A 306 5.72 10.37 -2.79
N LEU A 307 6.68 10.35 -3.70
CA LEU A 307 7.57 11.45 -4.08
C LEU A 307 6.89 12.47 -5.02
N LYS A 308 5.55 12.58 -4.96
CA LYS A 308 4.75 13.50 -5.79
C LYS A 308 4.90 14.95 -5.36
N ASN A 309 4.48 15.87 -6.24
CA ASN A 309 4.55 17.32 -6.05
C ASN A 309 3.86 17.85 -4.78
N SER A 310 2.93 17.11 -4.15
CA SER A 310 2.36 17.49 -2.85
C SER A 310 3.35 17.37 -1.68
N ASN A 311 4.46 16.67 -1.88
CA ASN A 311 5.50 16.35 -0.88
C ASN A 311 6.88 16.93 -1.26
N VAL A 312 6.94 18.14 -1.85
CA VAL A 312 8.20 18.79 -2.28
C VAL A 312 9.28 18.72 -1.20
N LYS A 313 8.92 18.94 0.07
CA LYS A 313 9.85 18.90 1.20
C LYS A 313 10.52 17.53 1.40
N ILE A 314 9.79 16.44 1.20
CA ILE A 314 10.36 15.08 1.33
C ILE A 314 11.32 14.80 0.17
N ASN A 315 10.97 15.23 -1.04
CA ASN A 315 11.86 15.11 -2.20
C ASN A 315 13.16 15.89 -2.01
N GLU A 316 13.06 17.13 -1.52
CA GLU A 316 14.24 17.94 -1.18
C GLU A 316 15.12 17.26 -0.14
N ILE A 317 14.51 16.72 0.92
CA ILE A 317 15.23 15.97 1.96
C ILE A 317 15.96 14.75 1.37
N ILE A 318 15.28 13.93 0.57
CA ILE A 318 15.88 12.72 -0.01
C ILE A 318 17.01 13.06 -0.98
N LYS A 319 16.88 14.16 -1.73
CA LYS A 319 17.95 14.68 -2.58
C LYS A 319 19.13 15.20 -1.76
N SER A 320 18.88 15.87 -0.63
CA SER A 320 19.92 16.44 0.22
C SER A 320 20.60 15.45 1.16
N LEU A 321 20.03 14.25 1.36
CA LEU A 321 20.70 13.18 2.10
C LEU A 321 22.06 12.85 1.47
N ASN A 322 23.09 12.72 2.31
CA ASN A 322 24.43 12.30 1.90
C ASN A 322 24.44 10.79 1.59
N ALA A 323 24.00 10.44 0.38
CA ALA A 323 23.90 9.07 -0.10
C ALA A 323 24.69 8.87 -1.39
N ARG A 324 25.49 7.79 -1.44
CA ARG A 324 26.21 7.38 -2.67
C ARG A 324 25.25 6.88 -3.75
N TRP A 325 24.34 5.98 -3.36
CA TRP A 325 23.40 5.35 -4.28
C TRP A 325 21.95 5.56 -3.84
N ARG A 326 21.04 5.69 -4.82
CA ARG A 326 19.60 5.80 -4.57
C ARG A 326 18.82 4.84 -5.44
N ILE A 327 17.94 4.05 -4.84
CA ILE A 327 17.00 3.15 -5.54
C ILE A 327 15.58 3.59 -5.25
N ILE A 328 14.75 3.67 -6.29
CA ILE A 328 13.30 3.89 -6.15
C ILE A 328 12.57 2.61 -6.54
N LEU A 329 11.68 2.14 -5.67
CA LEU A 329 10.77 1.04 -5.96
C LEU A 329 9.38 1.62 -6.24
N SER A 330 8.81 1.31 -7.40
CA SER A 330 7.46 1.73 -7.74
C SER A 330 6.65 0.55 -8.27
N GLY A 331 5.37 0.48 -7.91
CA GLY A 331 4.41 -0.47 -8.48
C GLY A 331 3.45 0.15 -9.49
N SER A 332 3.36 1.48 -9.55
CA SER A 332 2.46 2.19 -10.44
C SER A 332 3.15 2.59 -11.75
N PRO A 333 2.40 2.70 -12.86
CA PRO A 333 2.95 3.17 -14.13
C PRO A 333 3.57 4.55 -13.95
N ILE A 334 4.87 4.65 -14.24
CA ILE A 334 5.64 5.90 -14.14
C ILE A 334 5.28 6.89 -15.27
N GLN A 335 4.66 6.41 -16.34
CA GLN A 335 4.40 7.17 -17.59
C GLN A 335 3.17 8.09 -17.54
N ASN A 336 2.34 7.99 -16.49
CA ASN A 336 1.08 8.73 -16.42
C ASN A 336 1.25 10.17 -15.92
N ASP A 337 2.37 10.48 -15.28
CA ASP A 337 2.73 11.85 -14.88
C ASP A 337 4.23 12.07 -15.11
N LEU A 338 4.57 12.74 -16.21
CA LEU A 338 5.95 13.01 -16.61
C LEU A 338 6.67 13.95 -15.64
N SER A 339 5.93 14.77 -14.90
CA SER A 339 6.51 15.64 -13.86
C SER A 339 6.99 14.81 -12.66
N GLU A 340 6.21 13.78 -12.28
CA GLU A 340 6.61 12.80 -11.26
C GLU A 340 7.80 11.97 -11.72
N PHE A 341 7.79 11.56 -12.99
CA PHE A 341 8.92 10.83 -13.57
C PHE A 341 10.22 11.63 -13.52
N PHE A 342 10.16 12.91 -13.91
CA PHE A 342 11.29 13.82 -13.81
C PHE A 342 11.80 13.92 -12.37
N ALA A 343 10.88 14.07 -11.39
CA ALA A 343 11.26 14.14 -9.99
C ALA A 343 11.97 12.87 -9.49
N MET A 344 11.53 11.69 -9.91
CA MET A 344 12.16 10.41 -9.57
C MET A 344 13.55 10.26 -10.20
N ILE A 345 13.71 10.62 -11.48
CA ILE A 345 15.00 10.59 -12.16
C ILE A 345 15.98 11.55 -11.49
N GLU A 346 15.53 12.75 -11.12
CA GLU A 346 16.37 13.72 -10.41
C GLU A 346 16.82 13.25 -9.02
N VAL A 347 16.04 12.38 -8.36
CA VAL A 347 16.48 11.75 -7.10
C VAL A 347 17.57 10.71 -7.40
N VAL A 348 17.36 9.87 -8.41
CA VAL A 348 18.27 8.75 -8.72
C VAL A 348 19.58 9.24 -9.34
N HIS A 349 19.49 10.13 -10.32
CA HIS A 349 20.60 10.71 -11.04
C HIS A 349 20.37 12.22 -11.27
N PRO A 350 20.80 13.07 -10.32
CA PRO A 350 20.61 14.51 -10.42
C PRO A 350 21.27 15.09 -11.68
N GLY A 351 20.54 15.94 -12.41
CA GLY A 351 21.05 16.67 -13.57
C GLY A 351 20.99 15.94 -14.91
N MET A 352 20.58 14.67 -14.94
CA MET A 352 20.53 13.85 -16.16
C MET A 352 19.59 14.44 -17.24
N LEU A 353 18.42 14.94 -16.83
CA LEU A 353 17.41 15.50 -17.74
C LEU A 353 17.49 17.03 -17.86
N GLY A 354 18.49 17.65 -17.22
CA GLY A 354 18.65 19.09 -17.14
C GLY A 354 17.57 19.77 -16.30
N LEU A 355 17.33 21.06 -16.57
CA LEU A 355 16.34 21.85 -15.82
C LEU A 355 14.91 21.43 -16.17
N TYR A 356 14.03 21.38 -15.16
CA TYR A 356 12.63 20.99 -15.34
C TYR A 356 11.90 21.82 -16.42
N ARG A 357 12.19 23.12 -16.53
CA ARG A 357 11.57 23.97 -17.56
C ARG A 357 11.90 23.53 -18.98
N SER A 358 13.14 23.11 -19.22
CA SER A 358 13.59 22.60 -20.53
C SER A 358 12.98 21.22 -20.81
N PHE A 359 12.95 20.36 -19.79
CA PHE A 359 12.27 19.07 -19.86
C PHE A 359 10.78 19.22 -20.19
N LYS A 360 10.09 20.14 -19.49
CA LYS A 360 8.66 20.39 -19.67
C LYS A 360 8.32 20.83 -21.10
N ASN A 361 9.10 21.74 -21.66
CA ASN A 361 8.87 22.22 -23.02
C ASN A 361 9.23 21.18 -24.09
N ARG A 362 10.30 20.40 -23.88
CA ARG A 362 10.80 19.42 -24.88
C ARG A 362 9.99 18.13 -24.88
N PHE A 363 9.57 17.66 -23.72
CA PHE A 363 8.93 16.36 -23.53
C PHE A 363 7.50 16.50 -23.03
N GLU A 364 7.29 17.03 -21.82
CA GLU A 364 5.99 17.00 -21.14
C GLU A 364 4.87 17.62 -21.98
N ASN A 365 5.03 18.89 -22.40
CA ASN A 365 4.00 19.60 -23.14
C ASN A 365 3.70 18.93 -24.50
N VAL A 366 4.73 18.44 -25.19
CA VAL A 366 4.58 17.81 -26.51
C VAL A 366 3.88 16.46 -26.39
N ILE A 367 4.28 15.64 -25.41
CA ILE A 367 3.69 14.33 -25.17
C ILE A 367 2.25 14.48 -24.67
N VAL A 368 1.98 15.42 -23.78
CA VAL A 368 0.62 15.69 -23.27
C VAL A 368 -0.29 16.25 -24.37
N ALA A 369 0.22 17.14 -25.23
CA ALA A 369 -0.53 17.63 -26.39
C ALA A 369 -0.79 16.51 -27.41
N GLY A 370 0.17 15.60 -27.61
CA GLY A 370 0.04 14.41 -28.45
C GLY A 370 -1.04 13.42 -28.01
N ARG A 371 -1.37 13.44 -26.72
CA ARG A 371 -2.28 12.50 -26.05
C ARG A 371 -3.75 12.95 -26.07
N GLN A 372 -4.05 14.17 -26.53
CA GLN A 372 -5.42 14.67 -26.55
C GLN A 372 -6.22 14.01 -27.70
N PRO A 373 -7.55 13.83 -27.54
CA PRO A 373 -8.37 13.19 -28.56
C PRO A 373 -8.46 14.03 -29.86
N ASP A 374 -8.35 15.35 -29.77
CA ASP A 374 -8.45 16.34 -30.86
C ASP A 374 -7.10 16.62 -31.58
N THR A 375 -6.03 15.92 -31.21
CA THR A 375 -4.68 16.13 -31.74
C THR A 375 -4.53 15.77 -33.23
N THR A 376 -3.78 16.57 -33.97
CA THR A 376 -3.45 16.31 -35.38
C THR A 376 -2.49 15.12 -35.55
N ALA A 377 -2.52 14.45 -36.71
CA ALA A 377 -1.60 13.32 -36.99
C ALA A 377 -0.10 13.70 -36.88
N ALA A 378 0.25 14.95 -37.21
CA ALA A 378 1.61 15.46 -37.10
C ALA A 378 2.05 15.63 -35.63
N GLU A 379 1.20 16.20 -34.77
CA GLU A 379 1.46 16.34 -33.34
C GLU A 379 1.55 14.98 -32.65
N ARG A 380 0.73 14.01 -33.08
CA ARG A 380 0.82 12.62 -32.62
C ARG A 380 2.19 12.02 -32.94
N THR A 381 2.62 12.11 -34.20
CA THR A 381 3.92 11.58 -34.62
C THR A 381 5.06 12.21 -33.80
N LEU A 382 5.05 13.54 -33.64
CA LEU A 382 6.05 14.25 -32.83
C LEU A 382 6.06 13.81 -31.36
N ALA A 383 4.89 13.58 -30.77
CA ALA A 383 4.77 13.10 -29.40
C ALA A 383 5.34 11.69 -29.22
N SER A 384 5.11 10.80 -30.19
CA SER A 384 5.69 9.45 -30.20
C SER A 384 7.22 9.49 -30.27
N GLU A 385 7.77 10.33 -31.16
CA GLU A 385 9.23 10.53 -31.28
C GLU A 385 9.85 11.03 -29.97
N ARG A 386 9.21 12.02 -29.31
CA ARG A 386 9.69 12.55 -28.01
C ARG A 386 9.59 11.53 -26.89
N LEU A 387 8.57 10.69 -26.88
CA LEU A 387 8.44 9.62 -25.91
C LEU A 387 9.50 8.53 -26.12
N ALA A 388 9.78 8.16 -27.37
CA ALA A 388 10.83 7.20 -27.71
C ALA A 388 12.22 7.74 -27.31
N GLU A 389 12.49 9.02 -27.58
CA GLU A 389 13.70 9.71 -27.15
C GLU A 389 13.85 9.68 -25.62
N LEU A 390 12.80 10.05 -24.88
CA LEU A 390 12.82 10.02 -23.41
C LEU A 390 13.05 8.61 -22.85
N THR A 391 12.42 7.61 -23.48
CA THR A 391 12.58 6.20 -23.08
C THR A 391 14.01 5.76 -23.31
N ALA A 392 14.59 6.01 -24.48
CA ALA A 392 15.98 5.66 -24.79
C ALA A 392 16.99 6.29 -23.82
N LEU A 393 16.75 7.55 -23.38
CA LEU A 393 17.58 8.20 -22.38
C LEU A 393 17.51 7.51 -21.02
N THR A 394 16.33 7.00 -20.63
CA THR A 394 16.07 6.52 -19.26
C THR A 394 16.09 5.00 -19.10
N ASP A 395 16.12 4.25 -20.20
CA ASP A 395 16.12 2.78 -20.26
C ASP A 395 17.28 2.14 -19.46
N GLN A 396 18.40 2.85 -19.36
CA GLN A 396 19.58 2.37 -18.63
C GLN A 396 19.42 2.44 -17.09
N LEU A 397 18.44 3.19 -16.60
CA LEU A 397 18.18 3.40 -15.17
C LEU A 397 16.81 2.87 -14.71
N VAL A 398 15.89 2.56 -15.62
CA VAL A 398 14.53 2.13 -15.30
C VAL A 398 14.30 0.71 -15.79
N LEU A 399 13.96 -0.20 -14.88
CA LEU A 399 13.49 -1.54 -15.22
C LEU A 399 12.01 -1.68 -14.87
N ARG A 400 11.21 -2.11 -15.84
CA ARG A 400 9.77 -2.37 -15.67
C ARG A 400 9.36 -3.68 -16.32
N ARG A 401 8.63 -4.49 -15.57
CA ARG A 401 8.01 -5.74 -16.03
C ARG A 401 6.55 -5.83 -15.59
N THR A 402 5.77 -6.56 -16.37
CA THR A 402 4.32 -6.73 -16.15
C THR A 402 4.00 -7.99 -15.34
N GLY A 403 2.82 -8.01 -14.72
CA GLY A 403 2.34 -9.07 -13.84
C GLY A 403 2.05 -10.39 -14.56
N HIS A 404 2.05 -10.44 -15.89
CA HIS A 404 1.90 -11.66 -16.67
C HIS A 404 2.96 -12.72 -16.31
N LEU A 405 4.16 -12.29 -15.91
CA LEU A 405 5.21 -13.18 -15.44
C LEU A 405 4.80 -14.00 -14.20
N ASN A 406 3.90 -13.48 -13.36
CA ASN A 406 3.41 -14.21 -12.20
C ASN A 406 2.50 -15.38 -12.57
N ALA A 407 1.84 -15.35 -13.74
CA ALA A 407 0.95 -16.41 -14.19
C ALA A 407 1.68 -17.76 -14.39
N GLN A 408 3.00 -17.73 -14.60
CA GLN A 408 3.83 -18.93 -14.73
C GLN A 408 4.06 -19.66 -13.38
N TYR A 409 3.91 -18.94 -12.27
CA TYR A 409 4.34 -19.43 -10.94
C TYR A 409 3.24 -19.42 -9.89
N LEU A 410 2.14 -18.69 -10.12
CA LEU A 410 1.00 -18.62 -9.23
C LEU A 410 -0.16 -19.45 -9.79
N PRO A 411 -1.08 -19.92 -8.93
CA PRO A 411 -2.32 -20.54 -9.38
C PRO A 411 -3.12 -19.64 -10.31
N PRO A 412 -3.99 -20.21 -11.16
CA PRO A 412 -4.79 -19.42 -12.09
C PRO A 412 -5.64 -18.39 -11.34
N LYS A 413 -5.72 -17.19 -11.92
CA LYS A 413 -6.53 -16.08 -11.44
C LYS A 413 -7.64 -15.82 -12.44
N THR A 414 -8.88 -15.79 -11.96
CA THR A 414 -10.07 -15.48 -12.75
C THR A 414 -10.66 -14.17 -12.25
N ASP A 415 -10.68 -13.14 -13.10
CA ASP A 415 -11.36 -11.88 -12.85
C ASP A 415 -12.78 -11.98 -13.40
N VAL A 416 -13.78 -11.61 -12.58
CA VAL A 416 -15.20 -11.70 -12.92
C VAL A 416 -15.87 -10.37 -12.60
N LEU A 417 -16.43 -9.73 -13.61
CA LEU A 417 -17.26 -8.53 -13.49
C LEU A 417 -18.73 -8.95 -13.51
N ILE A 418 -19.46 -8.67 -12.44
CA ILE A 418 -20.87 -9.05 -12.26
C ILE A 418 -21.73 -7.80 -12.33
N MET A 419 -22.50 -7.68 -13.42
CA MET A 419 -23.46 -6.60 -13.63
C MET A 419 -24.80 -6.96 -13.01
N CYS A 420 -25.18 -6.23 -11.97
CA CYS A 420 -26.43 -6.41 -11.24
C CYS A 420 -27.49 -5.43 -11.73
N LYS A 421 -28.75 -5.86 -11.82
CA LYS A 421 -29.89 -4.95 -12.04
C LYS A 421 -30.09 -4.08 -10.79
N PRO A 422 -30.38 -2.77 -10.89
CA PRO A 422 -30.69 -1.97 -9.71
C PRO A 422 -31.99 -2.45 -9.05
N ALA A 423 -32.01 -2.59 -7.73
CA ALA A 423 -33.24 -2.93 -6.99
C ALA A 423 -34.24 -1.76 -7.02
N ALA A 424 -35.54 -2.03 -6.84
CA ALA A 424 -36.58 -1.00 -6.91
C ALA A 424 -36.33 0.16 -5.91
N ALA A 425 -35.92 -0.17 -4.68
CA ALA A 425 -35.53 0.80 -3.67
C ALA A 425 -34.30 1.64 -4.09
N GLN A 426 -33.31 1.02 -4.75
CA GLN A 426 -32.15 1.75 -5.30
C GLN A 426 -32.56 2.72 -6.40
N VAL A 427 -33.43 2.30 -7.33
CA VAL A 427 -33.93 3.17 -8.41
C VAL A 427 -34.68 4.37 -7.83
N ALA A 428 -35.55 4.15 -6.84
CA ALA A 428 -36.29 5.21 -6.17
C ALA A 428 -35.36 6.21 -5.47
N ALA A 429 -34.41 5.72 -4.67
CA ALA A 429 -33.44 6.54 -3.97
C ALA A 429 -32.50 7.28 -4.93
N TYR A 430 -32.06 6.63 -6.02
CA TYR A 430 -31.19 7.24 -7.02
C TYR A 430 -31.89 8.40 -7.73
N ARG A 431 -33.15 8.20 -8.17
CA ARG A 431 -33.96 9.27 -8.77
C ARG A 431 -34.20 10.43 -7.82
N ALA A 432 -34.48 10.15 -6.54
CA ALA A 432 -34.62 11.19 -5.52
C ALA A 432 -33.36 12.06 -5.39
N VAL A 433 -32.17 11.45 -5.40
CA VAL A 433 -30.88 12.20 -5.38
C VAL A 433 -30.68 12.99 -6.68
N LEU A 434 -31.12 12.48 -7.83
CA LEU A 434 -31.03 13.22 -9.09
C LEU A 434 -31.98 14.43 -9.14
N ASP A 435 -33.19 14.28 -8.61
CA ASP A 435 -34.24 15.31 -8.65
C ASP A 435 -34.01 16.42 -7.63
N ALA A 436 -33.44 16.11 -6.45
CA ALA A 436 -33.17 17.08 -5.39
C ALA A 436 -32.11 18.15 -5.74
N SER A 437 -31.38 17.99 -6.85
CA SER A 437 -30.20 18.82 -7.17
C SER A 437 -30.22 19.34 -8.61
N LYS A 438 -31.41 19.68 -9.14
CA LYS A 438 -31.56 20.26 -10.50
C LYS A 438 -31.13 21.73 -10.61
N ASP A 439 -30.99 22.44 -9.49
CA ASP A 439 -30.81 23.91 -9.48
C ASP A 439 -29.44 24.42 -8.98
N THR A 440 -28.45 23.55 -8.73
CA THR A 440 -27.18 23.94 -8.10
C THR A 440 -25.94 23.62 -8.94
N THR A 441 -25.02 24.60 -9.04
CA THR A 441 -23.91 24.63 -10.02
C THR A 441 -22.51 24.64 -9.38
N GLY A 442 -22.36 24.25 -8.11
CA GLY A 442 -21.07 24.23 -7.42
C GLY A 442 -20.31 22.90 -7.50
N ASP A 443 -19.01 22.93 -7.79
CA ASP A 443 -18.13 21.73 -7.88
C ASP A 443 -18.13 20.87 -6.61
N ALA A 444 -18.15 21.49 -5.43
CA ALA A 444 -18.21 20.78 -4.15
C ALA A 444 -19.52 19.98 -3.98
N GLU A 445 -20.62 20.51 -4.52
CA GLU A 445 -21.94 19.89 -4.47
C GLU A 445 -22.07 18.75 -5.49
N ILE A 446 -21.45 18.89 -6.67
CA ILE A 446 -21.32 17.81 -7.66
C ILE A 446 -20.57 16.63 -7.04
N LEU A 447 -19.45 16.86 -6.35
CA LEU A 447 -18.72 15.79 -5.65
C LEU A 447 -19.54 15.16 -4.53
N GLY A 448 -20.29 15.96 -3.76
CA GLY A 448 -21.23 15.47 -2.75
C GLY A 448 -22.31 14.57 -3.35
N ARG A 449 -22.90 14.99 -4.48
CA ARG A 449 -23.91 14.23 -5.23
C ARG A 449 -23.35 12.91 -5.77
N LEU A 450 -22.16 12.92 -6.38
CA LEU A 450 -21.50 11.70 -6.86
C LEU A 450 -21.28 10.71 -5.72
N ASN A 451 -20.86 11.18 -4.54
CA ASN A 451 -20.69 10.32 -3.37
C ASN A 451 -22.01 9.76 -2.85
N ARG A 452 -23.10 10.54 -2.85
CA ARG A 452 -24.45 10.04 -2.50
C ARG A 452 -24.92 8.97 -3.49
N LEU A 453 -24.75 9.18 -4.80
CA LEU A 453 -25.11 8.19 -5.82
C LEU A 453 -24.31 6.88 -5.66
N ARG A 454 -23.01 6.96 -5.36
CA ARG A 454 -22.19 5.78 -5.02
C ARG A 454 -22.73 5.04 -3.80
N LYS A 455 -23.11 5.75 -2.73
CA LYS A 455 -23.74 5.14 -1.53
C LYS A 455 -25.04 4.41 -1.88
N VAL A 456 -25.91 4.99 -2.72
CA VAL A 456 -27.16 4.33 -3.18
C VAL A 456 -26.89 3.03 -3.93
N CYS A 457 -25.87 3.01 -4.80
CA CYS A 457 -25.47 1.81 -5.52
C CYS A 457 -25.04 0.68 -4.57
N ASN A 458 -24.51 1.01 -3.38
CA ASN A 458 -24.19 0.04 -2.34
C ASN A 458 -25.41 -0.36 -1.52
N HIS A 459 -26.16 0.59 -0.97
CA HIS A 459 -27.43 0.36 -0.29
C HIS A 459 -28.20 1.67 -0.04
N PRO A 460 -29.54 1.73 -0.22
CA PRO A 460 -30.34 2.93 0.02
C PRO A 460 -30.24 3.47 1.47
N ALA A 461 -30.20 2.59 2.47
CA ALA A 461 -30.07 2.98 3.89
C ALA A 461 -28.81 3.81 4.22
N LEU A 462 -27.78 3.79 3.36
CA LEU A 462 -26.57 4.61 3.56
C LEU A 462 -26.80 6.10 3.34
N LEU A 463 -27.95 6.49 2.76
CA LEU A 463 -28.37 7.89 2.69
C LEU A 463 -28.95 8.39 4.03
N ALA A 464 -29.62 7.51 4.79
CA ALA A 464 -30.25 7.85 6.06
C ALA A 464 -29.27 7.87 7.25
N ALA A 465 -28.12 7.18 7.10
CA ALA A 465 -27.03 7.22 8.07
C ALA A 465 -26.34 8.59 8.05
N LYS A 466 -26.87 9.51 8.87
CA LYS A 466 -26.41 10.88 9.22
C LYS A 466 -25.12 11.35 8.53
N ASP A 467 -25.26 12.39 7.71
CA ASP A 467 -24.16 13.30 7.39
C ASP A 467 -23.64 13.91 8.72
N GLU A 468 -22.36 13.71 9.06
CA GLU A 468 -21.72 14.17 10.31
C GLU A 468 -21.51 15.71 10.41
N ALA A 469 -22.38 16.52 9.82
CA ALA A 469 -22.36 17.97 9.98
C ALA A 469 -23.80 18.48 10.14
N GLY A 470 -24.10 18.95 11.36
CA GLY A 470 -25.42 19.26 11.90
C GLY A 470 -26.48 19.86 10.96
N ASP A 471 -27.70 19.33 11.05
CA ASP A 471 -28.85 20.07 11.56
C ASP A 471 -29.93 19.07 12.05
N SER A 472 -30.82 19.61 12.86
CA SER A 472 -31.86 19.08 13.74
C SER A 472 -32.87 18.04 13.20
N ASP A 473 -33.34 17.22 14.15
CA ASP A 473 -34.69 16.64 14.28
C ASP A 473 -35.26 15.80 13.11
N ALA A 474 -34.86 14.52 13.08
CA ALA A 474 -35.72 13.44 12.59
C ALA A 474 -35.80 12.35 13.66
N GLU A 475 -36.93 12.32 14.36
CA GLU A 475 -37.31 11.29 15.32
C GLU A 475 -37.32 9.88 14.70
N ASN A 476 -36.83 8.91 15.47
CA ASN A 476 -37.18 7.49 15.45
C ASN A 476 -37.80 6.92 14.16
N GLY A 477 -36.96 6.61 13.18
CA GLY A 477 -37.23 5.58 12.17
C GLY A 477 -36.29 4.42 12.37
N SER A 478 -36.72 3.37 13.08
CA SER A 478 -36.07 2.07 12.98
C SER A 478 -36.43 1.46 11.63
N ASP A 479 -35.83 1.97 10.55
CA ASP A 479 -35.95 1.32 9.25
C ASP A 479 -35.13 0.03 9.30
N GLU A 480 -35.83 -1.10 9.41
CA GLU A 480 -35.23 -2.42 9.25
C GLU A 480 -34.54 -2.48 7.89
N MET A 481 -33.21 -2.59 7.92
CA MET A 481 -32.39 -2.73 6.72
C MET A 481 -32.66 -4.08 6.06
N HIS A 482 -33.35 -4.09 4.92
CA HIS A 482 -33.58 -5.32 4.17
C HIS A 482 -32.48 -5.54 3.13
N VAL A 483 -31.81 -6.71 3.15
CA VAL A 483 -30.74 -7.05 2.18
C VAL A 483 -31.24 -6.96 0.73
N GLY A 484 -32.52 -7.29 0.50
CA GLY A 484 -33.17 -7.20 -0.81
C GLY A 484 -33.26 -5.79 -1.40
N ASP A 485 -33.04 -4.75 -0.60
CA ASP A 485 -33.03 -3.36 -1.07
C ASP A 485 -31.74 -3.01 -1.84
N SER A 486 -30.74 -3.90 -1.86
CA SER A 486 -29.55 -3.76 -2.69
C SER A 486 -29.19 -5.06 -3.40
N SER A 487 -29.20 -5.00 -4.73
CA SER A 487 -28.81 -6.14 -5.56
C SER A 487 -27.39 -6.61 -5.30
N LYS A 488 -26.46 -5.70 -4.97
CA LYS A 488 -25.08 -6.07 -4.64
C LYS A 488 -24.99 -6.84 -3.33
N LEU A 489 -25.73 -6.42 -2.31
CA LEU A 489 -25.71 -7.11 -1.02
C LEU A 489 -26.39 -8.48 -1.14
N VAL A 490 -27.42 -8.62 -1.96
CA VAL A 490 -28.01 -9.93 -2.31
C VAL A 490 -26.96 -10.85 -2.95
N VAL A 491 -26.21 -10.36 -3.93
CA VAL A 491 -25.13 -11.14 -4.58
C VAL A 491 -24.04 -11.51 -3.57
N ALA A 492 -23.58 -10.55 -2.76
CA ALA A 492 -22.54 -10.79 -1.76
C ALA A 492 -23.00 -11.80 -0.69
N GLN A 493 -24.24 -11.70 -0.22
CA GLN A 493 -24.85 -12.63 0.72
C GLN A 493 -24.95 -14.03 0.12
N ALA A 494 -25.40 -14.18 -1.14
CA ALA A 494 -25.49 -15.47 -1.81
C ALA A 494 -24.10 -16.13 -1.98
N LEU A 495 -23.09 -15.34 -2.36
CA LEU A 495 -21.69 -15.76 -2.45
C LEU A 495 -21.19 -16.30 -1.09
N VAL A 496 -21.30 -15.48 -0.04
CA VAL A 496 -20.83 -15.85 1.30
C VAL A 496 -21.58 -17.07 1.83
N THR A 497 -22.90 -17.11 1.69
CA THR A 497 -23.74 -18.23 2.14
C THR A 497 -23.33 -19.53 1.46
N HIS A 498 -23.16 -19.52 0.14
CA HIS A 498 -22.74 -20.71 -0.60
C HIS A 498 -21.35 -21.18 -0.17
N LEU A 499 -20.40 -20.24 -0.03
CA LEU A 499 -19.04 -20.57 0.41
C LEU A 499 -19.03 -21.17 1.81
N LEU A 500 -19.79 -20.60 2.74
CA LEU A 500 -19.85 -21.07 4.11
C LEU A 500 -20.50 -22.47 4.21
N ALA A 501 -21.50 -22.75 3.39
CA ALA A 501 -22.26 -23.99 3.42
C ALA A 501 -21.62 -25.15 2.63
N LYS A 502 -21.00 -24.86 1.48
CA LYS A 502 -20.53 -25.89 0.53
C LYS A 502 -19.01 -26.03 0.47
N THR A 503 -18.25 -25.06 0.96
CA THR A 503 -16.79 -25.05 0.84
C THR A 503 -16.10 -24.77 2.18
N LYS A 504 -14.79 -25.04 2.24
CA LYS A 504 -13.89 -24.59 3.32
C LYS A 504 -12.98 -23.45 2.85
N GLU A 505 -13.45 -22.68 1.86
CA GLU A 505 -12.71 -21.54 1.33
C GLU A 505 -12.89 -20.31 2.23
N LYS A 506 -11.89 -19.43 2.22
CA LYS A 506 -11.94 -18.13 2.90
C LYS A 506 -12.15 -17.04 1.86
N VAL A 507 -12.89 -16.01 2.23
CA VAL A 507 -13.30 -14.91 1.36
C VAL A 507 -12.93 -13.56 1.97
N VAL A 508 -12.46 -12.64 1.13
CA VAL A 508 -12.22 -11.24 1.50
C VAL A 508 -13.29 -10.36 0.87
N LEU A 509 -14.00 -9.58 1.67
CA LEU A 509 -14.96 -8.58 1.19
C LEU A 509 -14.30 -7.19 1.27
N VAL A 510 -14.23 -6.50 0.13
CA VAL A 510 -13.57 -5.21 0.01
C VAL A 510 -14.59 -4.12 -0.33
N SER A 511 -14.51 -2.99 0.38
CA SER A 511 -15.30 -1.79 0.09
C SER A 511 -14.47 -0.52 0.31
N ASN A 512 -14.75 0.55 -0.44
CA ASN A 512 -14.15 1.86 -0.18
C ASN A 512 -14.81 2.60 0.99
N PHE A 513 -16.05 2.24 1.34
CA PHE A 513 -16.85 2.91 2.37
C PHE A 513 -16.93 2.06 3.64
N THR A 514 -16.50 2.60 4.78
CA THR A 514 -16.62 1.92 6.09
C THR A 514 -18.08 1.66 6.45
N SER A 515 -18.99 2.56 6.07
CA SER A 515 -20.43 2.37 6.27
C SER A 515 -20.98 1.17 5.51
N THR A 516 -20.43 0.84 4.34
CA THR A 516 -20.80 -0.40 3.62
C THR A 516 -20.21 -1.64 4.31
N LEU A 517 -19.00 -1.54 4.87
CA LEU A 517 -18.43 -2.61 5.70
C LEU A 517 -19.30 -2.90 6.93
N ASP A 518 -19.89 -1.88 7.55
CA ASP A 518 -20.82 -2.07 8.68
C ASP A 518 -22.05 -2.89 8.27
N LEU A 519 -22.59 -2.68 7.05
CA LEU A 519 -23.71 -3.48 6.54
C LEU A 519 -23.29 -4.92 6.27
N LEU A 520 -22.12 -5.12 5.65
CA LEU A 520 -21.58 -6.47 5.39
C LEU A 520 -21.29 -7.22 6.69
N GLU A 521 -20.85 -6.53 7.73
CA GLU A 521 -20.62 -7.10 9.05
C GLU A 521 -21.91 -7.60 9.70
N ARG A 522 -23.01 -6.84 9.57
CA ARG A 522 -24.36 -7.27 10.00
C ARG A 522 -24.81 -8.51 9.25
N ILE A 523 -24.71 -8.51 7.91
CA ILE A 523 -25.07 -9.66 7.07
C ILE A 523 -24.26 -10.90 7.46
N CYS A 524 -22.96 -10.76 7.68
CA CYS A 524 -22.12 -11.90 8.11
C CYS A 524 -22.55 -12.44 9.49
N SER A 525 -22.91 -11.54 10.41
CA SER A 525 -23.37 -11.91 11.76
C SER A 525 -24.71 -12.63 11.73
N GLU A 526 -25.65 -12.20 10.89
CA GLU A 526 -26.94 -12.87 10.65
C GLU A 526 -26.77 -14.27 10.05
N LEU A 527 -25.76 -14.45 9.19
CA LEU A 527 -25.39 -15.75 8.64
C LEU A 527 -24.63 -16.65 9.64
N GLY A 528 -24.37 -16.18 10.87
CA GLY A 528 -23.59 -16.90 11.88
C GLY A 528 -22.11 -17.06 11.53
N ALA A 529 -21.58 -16.20 10.67
CA ALA A 529 -20.21 -16.27 10.18
C ALA A 529 -19.29 -15.35 10.99
N SER A 530 -18.29 -15.92 11.67
CA SER A 530 -17.22 -15.13 12.28
C SER A 530 -16.40 -14.40 11.21
N GLN A 531 -16.07 -13.14 11.47
CA GLN A 531 -15.40 -12.23 10.58
C GLN A 531 -14.23 -11.49 11.25
N PHE A 532 -13.21 -11.17 10.48
CA PHE A 532 -12.22 -10.15 10.84
C PHE A 532 -12.52 -8.86 10.08
N ARG A 533 -12.15 -7.71 10.66
CA ARG A 533 -12.29 -6.41 10.02
C ARG A 533 -10.99 -5.63 10.12
N LEU A 534 -10.58 -5.05 9.00
CA LEU A 534 -9.42 -4.17 8.91
C LEU A 534 -9.79 -2.87 8.17
N ASP A 535 -9.80 -1.80 8.94
CA ASP A 535 -10.09 -0.43 8.48
C ASP A 535 -9.11 0.59 9.10
N GLY A 536 -9.38 1.88 8.87
CA GLY A 536 -8.55 2.97 9.39
C GLY A 536 -8.50 3.05 10.92
N CYS A 537 -9.55 2.61 11.60
CA CYS A 537 -9.68 2.64 13.06
C CYS A 537 -8.87 1.52 13.74
N THR A 538 -8.51 0.47 13.00
CA THR A 538 -7.71 -0.64 13.52
C THR A 538 -6.28 -0.19 13.81
N THR A 539 -5.78 -0.37 15.04
CA THR A 539 -4.42 0.03 15.43
C THR A 539 -3.34 -0.77 14.68
N VAL A 540 -2.21 -0.13 14.36
CA VAL A 540 -1.11 -0.74 13.57
C VAL A 540 -0.60 -2.04 14.19
N SER A 541 -0.53 -2.13 15.52
CA SER A 541 -0.08 -3.33 16.25
C SER A 541 -0.99 -4.54 16.06
N LYS A 542 -2.32 -4.34 15.93
CA LYS A 542 -3.29 -5.43 15.76
C LYS A 542 -3.42 -5.89 14.31
N ARG A 543 -3.19 -5.00 13.33
CA ARG A 543 -3.37 -5.30 11.89
C ARG A 543 -2.67 -6.58 11.46
N GLN A 544 -1.41 -6.72 11.86
CA GLN A 544 -0.61 -7.86 11.44
C GLN A 544 -1.06 -9.17 12.12
N ALA A 545 -1.46 -9.12 13.38
CA ALA A 545 -1.97 -10.29 14.10
C ALA A 545 -3.26 -10.82 13.46
N LEU A 546 -4.15 -9.92 12.99
CA LEU A 546 -5.36 -10.30 12.26
C LEU A 546 -5.04 -11.00 10.93
N VAL A 547 -4.06 -10.47 10.18
CA VAL A 547 -3.60 -11.06 8.92
C VAL A 547 -2.97 -12.43 9.13
N ASP A 548 -2.09 -12.57 10.12
CA ASP A 548 -1.42 -13.82 10.44
C ASP A 548 -2.46 -14.89 10.87
N SER A 549 -3.43 -14.52 11.71
CA SER A 549 -4.53 -15.40 12.13
C SER A 549 -5.45 -15.80 10.98
N PHE A 550 -5.74 -14.87 10.06
CA PHE A 550 -6.57 -15.17 8.90
C PHE A 550 -5.87 -16.09 7.89
N ASN A 551 -4.55 -15.96 7.72
CA ASN A 551 -3.79 -16.82 6.82
C ASN A 551 -3.61 -18.26 7.36
N GLU A 552 -3.78 -18.48 8.67
CA GLU A 552 -3.67 -19.80 9.28
C GLU A 552 -4.79 -20.73 8.79
N PRO A 553 -4.48 -21.86 8.11
CA PRO A 553 -5.50 -22.71 7.48
C PRO A 553 -6.52 -23.31 8.45
N THR A 554 -6.13 -23.51 9.71
CA THR A 554 -6.93 -24.11 10.79
C THR A 554 -7.85 -23.11 11.48
N HIS A 555 -7.65 -21.80 11.27
CA HIS A 555 -8.44 -20.77 11.94
C HIS A 555 -9.92 -20.82 11.49
N PRO A 556 -10.90 -20.78 12.43
CA PRO A 556 -12.33 -20.94 12.10
C PRO A 556 -12.92 -19.77 11.31
N THR A 557 -12.37 -18.56 11.48
CA THR A 557 -12.79 -17.36 10.74
C THR A 557 -12.53 -17.48 9.25
N ARG A 558 -13.60 -17.44 8.45
CA ARG A 558 -13.56 -17.58 6.99
C ARG A 558 -13.81 -16.29 6.22
N VAL A 559 -14.30 -15.24 6.88
CA VAL A 559 -14.61 -13.95 6.25
C VAL A 559 -13.66 -12.86 6.75
N PHE A 560 -13.13 -12.06 5.84
CA PHE A 560 -12.30 -10.89 6.16
C PHE A 560 -12.85 -9.64 5.48
N LEU A 561 -13.24 -8.64 6.25
CA LEU A 561 -13.71 -7.34 5.79
C LEU A 561 -12.50 -6.39 5.70
N LEU A 562 -12.29 -5.81 4.52
CA LEU A 562 -11.14 -4.95 4.24
C LEU A 562 -11.60 -3.64 3.61
N SER A 563 -11.19 -2.50 4.17
CA SER A 563 -11.30 -1.23 3.46
C SER A 563 -10.27 -1.18 2.32
N ALA A 564 -10.68 -0.83 1.10
CA ALA A 564 -9.78 -0.78 -0.06
C ALA A 564 -8.54 0.10 0.19
N ARG A 565 -8.72 1.26 0.85
CA ARG A 565 -7.63 2.16 1.24
C ARG A 565 -6.71 1.57 2.31
N ALA A 566 -7.27 0.82 3.26
CA ALA A 566 -6.47 0.08 4.24
C ALA A 566 -5.74 -1.11 3.62
N GLY A 567 -6.26 -1.64 2.51
CA GLY A 567 -5.63 -2.69 1.69
C GLY A 567 -4.37 -2.23 0.96
N GLY A 568 -4.16 -0.93 0.72
CA GLY A 568 -2.96 -0.40 0.06
C GLY A 568 -1.64 -0.67 0.81
N LEU A 569 -1.71 -1.05 2.09
CA LEU A 569 -0.59 -1.13 3.04
C LEU A 569 0.27 -2.40 2.92
N GLY A 570 0.46 -2.99 1.75
CA GLY A 570 1.43 -4.09 1.60
C GLY A 570 0.99 -5.47 2.12
N LEU A 571 -0.21 -5.61 2.70
CA LEU A 571 -0.67 -6.85 3.36
C LEU A 571 -0.79 -8.05 2.41
N ASN A 572 -0.52 -9.26 2.92
CA ASN A 572 -0.65 -10.54 2.20
C ASN A 572 -1.80 -11.35 2.80
N LEU A 573 -2.88 -11.55 2.04
CA LEU A 573 -4.08 -12.30 2.45
C LEU A 573 -4.21 -13.59 1.63
N VAL A 574 -3.11 -14.34 1.52
CA VAL A 574 -3.02 -15.57 0.68
C VAL A 574 -3.84 -16.74 1.23
N GLY A 575 -4.34 -16.66 2.47
CA GLY A 575 -5.26 -17.66 3.03
C GLY A 575 -6.64 -17.65 2.37
N ALA A 576 -7.01 -16.58 1.66
CA ALA A 576 -8.24 -16.50 0.88
C ALA A 576 -8.03 -16.92 -0.58
N SER A 577 -9.03 -17.62 -1.13
CA SER A 577 -9.12 -17.95 -2.56
C SER A 577 -10.10 -17.04 -3.31
N ARG A 578 -10.98 -16.33 -2.60
CA ARG A 578 -12.00 -15.47 -3.22
C ARG A 578 -11.97 -14.07 -2.63
N LEU A 579 -12.19 -13.08 -3.49
CA LEU A 579 -12.37 -11.69 -3.05
C LEU A 579 -13.51 -11.04 -3.82
N VAL A 580 -14.36 -10.32 -3.09
CA VAL A 580 -15.48 -9.57 -3.63
C VAL A 580 -15.23 -8.09 -3.41
N LEU A 581 -15.01 -7.35 -4.49
CA LEU A 581 -14.96 -5.90 -4.50
C LEU A 581 -16.39 -5.38 -4.69
N VAL A 582 -16.95 -4.83 -3.62
CA VAL A 582 -18.36 -4.42 -3.58
C VAL A 582 -18.58 -3.08 -4.30
N ASP A 583 -17.58 -2.20 -4.32
CA ASP A 583 -17.68 -0.91 -4.98
C ASP A 583 -16.35 -0.47 -5.59
N ALA A 584 -16.44 0.20 -6.74
CA ALA A 584 -15.28 0.69 -7.49
C ALA A 584 -14.87 2.11 -7.06
N ASP A 585 -13.56 2.39 -7.09
CA ASP A 585 -13.02 3.74 -6.92
C ASP A 585 -12.83 4.45 -8.27
N TRP A 586 -12.73 5.78 -8.29
CA TRP A 586 -12.39 6.49 -9.53
C TRP A 586 -10.96 6.19 -10.00
N ASN A 587 -10.07 5.87 -9.07
CA ASN A 587 -8.70 5.52 -9.35
C ASN A 587 -8.52 3.99 -9.44
N PRO A 588 -8.28 3.42 -10.65
CA PRO A 588 -8.13 1.97 -10.82
C PRO A 588 -6.97 1.37 -10.03
N SER A 589 -5.95 2.17 -9.70
CA SER A 589 -4.82 1.69 -8.91
C SER A 589 -5.21 1.32 -7.48
N VAL A 590 -6.23 1.98 -6.89
CA VAL A 590 -6.72 1.64 -5.54
C VAL A 590 -7.35 0.25 -5.55
N ASP A 591 -8.18 -0.03 -6.55
CA ASP A 591 -8.85 -1.32 -6.71
C ASP A 591 -7.85 -2.42 -7.04
N GLN A 592 -6.94 -2.19 -7.99
CA GLN A 592 -5.86 -3.14 -8.31
C GLN A 592 -4.98 -3.44 -7.09
N GLN A 593 -4.66 -2.44 -6.27
CA GLN A 593 -3.92 -2.62 -5.02
C GLN A 593 -4.66 -3.53 -4.04
N ALA A 594 -5.98 -3.39 -3.90
CA ALA A 594 -6.78 -4.23 -3.02
C ALA A 594 -6.94 -5.66 -3.55
N LEU A 595 -7.14 -5.82 -4.87
CA LEU A 595 -7.26 -7.12 -5.52
C LEU A 595 -5.96 -7.93 -5.49
N ALA A 596 -4.81 -7.26 -5.60
CA ALA A 596 -3.48 -7.88 -5.58
C ALA A 596 -3.06 -8.41 -4.19
N ARG A 597 -3.96 -8.48 -3.19
CA ARG A 597 -3.65 -8.93 -1.81
C ARG A 597 -3.74 -10.44 -1.64
N ILE A 598 -4.58 -11.12 -2.41
CA ILE A 598 -4.80 -12.56 -2.30
C ILE A 598 -4.01 -13.35 -3.35
N TRP A 599 -3.74 -12.76 -4.51
CA TRP A 599 -2.95 -13.38 -5.59
C TRP A 599 -1.48 -12.96 -5.45
N ARG A 600 -0.81 -13.60 -4.48
CA ARG A 600 0.60 -13.36 -4.14
C ARG A 600 1.33 -14.68 -3.90
N ASP A 601 2.65 -14.59 -3.81
CA ASP A 601 3.50 -15.72 -3.44
C ASP A 601 3.05 -16.33 -2.10
N GLY A 602 2.90 -17.66 -2.08
CA GLY A 602 2.25 -18.41 -0.99
C GLY A 602 0.79 -18.78 -1.25
N GLN A 603 0.16 -18.26 -2.32
CA GLN A 603 -1.14 -18.74 -2.77
C GLN A 603 -1.02 -20.15 -3.35
N THR A 604 -1.89 -21.05 -2.89
CA THR A 604 -1.90 -22.47 -3.30
C THR A 604 -3.17 -22.86 -4.04
N ARG A 605 -4.23 -22.04 -3.97
CA ARG A 605 -5.52 -22.31 -4.60
C ARG A 605 -5.77 -21.39 -5.80
N PRO A 606 -6.55 -21.82 -6.79
CA PRO A 606 -7.12 -20.94 -7.80
C PRO A 606 -7.84 -19.75 -7.16
N VAL A 607 -7.63 -18.56 -7.73
CA VAL A 607 -8.13 -17.31 -7.16
C VAL A 607 -9.25 -16.74 -8.01
N PHE A 608 -10.35 -16.36 -7.37
CA PHE A 608 -11.48 -15.67 -8.01
C PHE A 608 -11.65 -14.25 -7.47
N LEU A 609 -11.66 -13.28 -8.38
CA LEU A 609 -11.83 -11.86 -8.08
C LEU A 609 -13.17 -11.39 -8.65
N TYR A 610 -14.14 -11.11 -7.79
CA TYR A 610 -15.46 -10.64 -8.17
C TYR A 610 -15.55 -9.12 -8.02
N ARG A 611 -15.95 -8.42 -9.06
CA ARG A 611 -16.28 -6.98 -9.01
C ARG A 611 -17.78 -6.83 -9.22
N LEU A 612 -18.46 -6.26 -8.23
CA LEU A 612 -19.90 -6.04 -8.28
C LEU A 612 -20.18 -4.63 -8.81
N VAL A 613 -21.02 -4.52 -9.84
CA VAL A 613 -21.39 -3.25 -10.47
C VAL A 613 -22.89 -3.20 -10.68
N VAL A 614 -23.53 -2.08 -10.36
CA VAL A 614 -24.94 -1.87 -10.74
C VAL A 614 -25.03 -1.34 -12.18
N ALA A 615 -25.64 -2.12 -13.07
CA ALA A 615 -25.81 -1.77 -14.48
C ALA A 615 -26.70 -0.52 -14.66
N GLY A 616 -26.36 0.29 -15.66
CA GLY A 616 -27.11 1.50 -16.02
C GLY A 616 -27.06 2.60 -14.96
N THR A 617 -26.02 2.64 -14.12
CA THR A 617 -25.82 3.66 -13.09
C THR A 617 -24.46 4.33 -13.21
N LEU A 618 -24.21 5.35 -12.36
CA LEU A 618 -22.92 6.01 -12.23
C LEU A 618 -21.75 5.02 -12.05
N GLU A 619 -21.98 3.91 -11.35
CA GLU A 619 -20.91 2.96 -11.08
C GLU A 619 -20.39 2.26 -12.34
N GLU A 620 -21.27 1.91 -13.27
CA GLU A 620 -20.86 1.33 -14.54
C GLU A 620 -19.99 2.30 -15.34
N ARG A 621 -20.32 3.60 -15.29
CA ARG A 621 -19.49 4.66 -15.91
C ARG A 621 -18.13 4.82 -15.24
N ILE A 622 -18.05 4.66 -13.91
CA ILE A 622 -16.77 4.63 -13.19
C ILE A 622 -15.92 3.48 -13.71
N VAL A 623 -16.48 2.27 -13.78
CA VAL A 623 -15.75 1.08 -14.26
C VAL A 623 -15.36 1.21 -15.73
N GLN A 624 -16.23 1.76 -16.59
CA GLN A 624 -15.90 2.06 -17.98
C GLN A 624 -14.65 2.95 -18.09
N ARG A 625 -14.62 4.05 -17.33
CA ARG A 625 -13.45 4.95 -17.29
C ARG A 625 -12.21 4.26 -16.74
N GLN A 626 -12.35 3.40 -15.73
CA GLN A 626 -11.23 2.60 -15.23
C GLN A 626 -10.66 1.68 -16.30
N VAL A 627 -11.52 0.94 -17.01
CA VAL A 627 -11.12 0.00 -18.07
C VAL A 627 -10.41 0.75 -19.18
N THR A 628 -11.00 1.81 -19.72
CA THR A 628 -10.36 2.65 -20.75
C THR A 628 -9.02 3.17 -20.27
N LYS A 629 -8.93 3.69 -19.03
CA LYS A 629 -7.66 4.20 -18.50
C LYS A 629 -6.59 3.13 -18.34
N VAL A 630 -6.97 1.92 -17.96
CA VAL A 630 -6.05 0.78 -17.80
C VAL A 630 -5.60 0.27 -19.17
N GLU A 631 -6.52 0.08 -20.12
CA GLU A 631 -6.22 -0.37 -21.49
C GLU A 631 -5.30 0.62 -22.21
N LEU A 632 -5.59 1.92 -22.11
CA LEU A 632 -4.72 2.98 -22.63
C LEU A 632 -3.32 2.92 -21.99
N SER A 633 -3.24 2.67 -20.68
CA SER A 633 -1.95 2.52 -20.02
C SER A 633 -1.17 1.27 -20.46
N HIS A 634 -1.85 0.21 -20.90
CA HIS A 634 -1.23 -1.02 -21.42
C HIS A 634 -0.82 -0.89 -22.89
N GLN A 635 -1.62 -0.27 -23.74
CA GLN A 635 -1.27 -0.04 -25.15
C GLN A 635 -0.07 0.89 -25.31
N VAL A 636 0.11 1.84 -24.39
CA VAL A 636 1.31 2.70 -24.35
C VAL A 636 2.58 1.91 -23.91
N LEU A 637 2.43 0.69 -23.36
CA LEU A 637 3.55 -0.13 -22.87
C LEU A 637 4.08 -1.14 -23.89
N ASP A 638 3.24 -1.61 -24.80
CA ASP A 638 3.65 -2.48 -25.91
C ASP A 638 4.02 -1.58 -27.10
N ARG A 639 5.30 -1.59 -27.49
CA ARG A 639 5.84 -0.74 -28.56
C ARG A 639 5.04 -0.89 -29.86
N ASP A 640 4.24 0.13 -30.19
CA ASP A 640 4.25 0.90 -31.45
C ASP A 640 3.07 1.89 -31.58
N ASP A 641 2.09 1.92 -30.68
CA ASP A 641 0.96 2.88 -30.73
C ASP A 641 0.76 3.62 -29.39
N ALA A 642 1.59 4.64 -29.17
CA ALA A 642 1.76 5.25 -27.86
C ALA A 642 0.99 6.57 -27.63
N LEU A 643 -0.30 6.70 -27.95
CA LEU A 643 -1.00 8.00 -27.78
C LEU A 643 -2.50 7.91 -27.47
N ALA A 644 -2.83 7.76 -26.19
CA ALA A 644 -3.99 8.41 -25.59
C ALA A 644 -3.85 8.32 -24.07
N LEU A 645 -3.76 9.47 -23.39
CA LEU A 645 -3.82 9.52 -21.94
C LEU A 645 -4.30 10.91 -21.51
N ASP A 646 -5.56 10.94 -21.11
CA ASP A 646 -6.22 12.06 -20.44
C ASP A 646 -5.46 12.46 -19.18
N SER A 647 -4.98 13.70 -19.19
CA SER A 647 -4.45 14.39 -18.02
C SER A 647 -5.30 15.63 -17.73
N ALA A 648 -6.51 15.43 -17.20
CA ALA A 648 -7.21 16.35 -16.29
C ALA A 648 -8.48 15.68 -15.71
N PRO A 649 -8.90 16.00 -14.46
CA PRO A 649 -10.18 15.60 -13.88
C PRO A 649 -11.33 16.55 -14.30
N SER A 650 -11.26 17.17 -15.48
CA SER A 650 -12.33 18.05 -15.95
C SER A 650 -13.29 17.25 -16.81
N PHE A 651 -14.42 16.86 -16.22
CA PHE A 651 -15.53 16.31 -16.98
C PHE A 651 -16.04 17.38 -17.96
N SER A 652 -16.21 17.03 -19.23
CA SER A 652 -16.96 17.90 -20.14
C SER A 652 -18.43 18.02 -19.67
N ARG A 653 -19.13 19.08 -20.07
CA ARG A 653 -20.55 19.28 -19.68
C ARG A 653 -21.44 18.12 -20.13
N ASP A 654 -21.14 17.51 -21.27
CA ASP A 654 -21.92 16.41 -21.78
C ASP A 654 -21.55 15.09 -21.09
N GLU A 655 -20.27 14.87 -20.75
CA GLU A 655 -19.88 13.77 -19.86
C GLU A 655 -20.53 13.86 -18.48
N LEU A 656 -20.61 15.07 -17.89
CA LEU A 656 -21.30 15.27 -16.62
C LEU A 656 -22.77 14.86 -16.73
N LYS A 657 -23.45 15.22 -17.83
CA LYS A 657 -24.85 14.79 -18.05
C LYS A 657 -24.96 13.28 -18.14
N GLU A 658 -24.03 12.60 -18.82
CA GLU A 658 -24.03 11.14 -18.91
C GLU A 658 -23.82 10.46 -17.55
N LEU A 659 -23.00 11.04 -16.66
CA LEU A 659 -22.76 10.50 -15.32
C LEU A 659 -23.99 10.55 -14.40
N PHE A 660 -24.90 11.49 -14.66
CA PHE A 660 -26.13 11.67 -13.87
C PHE A 660 -27.36 10.99 -14.47
N GLN A 661 -27.18 10.05 -15.39
CA GLN A 661 -28.26 9.24 -15.94
C GLN A 661 -28.43 7.92 -15.19
N ILE A 662 -29.63 7.37 -15.27
CA ILE A 662 -29.94 6.01 -14.83
C ILE A 662 -30.81 5.34 -15.88
N ASP A 663 -30.41 4.16 -16.36
CA ASP A 663 -31.24 3.27 -17.16
C ASP A 663 -31.41 1.93 -16.44
N PRO A 664 -32.54 1.72 -15.75
CA PRO A 664 -32.80 0.48 -15.05
C PRO A 664 -32.97 -0.73 -15.95
N HIS A 665 -33.04 -0.60 -17.29
CA HIS A 665 -33.32 -1.70 -18.22
C HIS A 665 -32.10 -2.16 -19.03
N THR A 666 -31.04 -1.33 -19.12
CA THR A 666 -29.81 -1.72 -19.84
C THR A 666 -29.20 -3.00 -19.25
N PRO A 667 -28.72 -3.94 -20.09
CA PRO A 667 -27.93 -5.08 -19.62
C PRO A 667 -26.51 -4.67 -19.18
N SER A 668 -25.81 -3.88 -20.00
CA SER A 668 -24.52 -3.24 -19.68
C SER A 668 -24.13 -2.19 -20.74
N TRP A 669 -23.98 -0.92 -20.35
CA TRP A 669 -23.36 0.11 -21.19
C TRP A 669 -21.90 -0.19 -21.50
N LEU A 670 -21.17 -0.81 -20.56
CA LEU A 670 -19.78 -1.19 -20.77
C LEU A 670 -19.66 -2.15 -21.96
N HIS A 671 -20.50 -3.19 -21.99
CA HIS A 671 -20.52 -4.14 -23.10
C HIS A 671 -20.82 -3.45 -24.44
N GLU A 672 -21.90 -2.65 -24.49
CA GLU A 672 -22.30 -1.90 -25.69
C GLU A 672 -21.18 -0.99 -26.22
N SER A 673 -20.35 -0.44 -25.33
CA SER A 673 -19.23 0.43 -25.71
C SER A 673 -17.98 -0.33 -26.18
N LEU A 674 -17.76 -1.55 -25.68
CA LEU A 674 -16.53 -2.30 -25.91
C LEU A 674 -16.64 -3.29 -27.08
N CYS A 675 -17.81 -3.89 -27.30
CA CYS A 675 -17.94 -5.02 -28.21
C CYS A 675 -19.38 -5.21 -28.74
N GLY A 676 -19.49 -5.65 -30.00
CA GLY A 676 -20.77 -6.02 -30.62
C GLY A 676 -21.17 -7.50 -30.46
N CYS A 677 -20.58 -8.24 -29.52
CA CYS A 677 -20.85 -9.68 -29.39
C CYS A 677 -22.26 -9.96 -28.86
N SER A 678 -22.76 -11.17 -29.09
CA SER A 678 -24.09 -11.61 -28.62
C SER A 678 -24.14 -11.97 -27.13
N GLY A 679 -22.99 -11.98 -26.42
CA GLY A 679 -22.92 -12.36 -25.01
C GLY A 679 -23.17 -13.86 -24.76
N ASP A 680 -22.86 -14.73 -25.73
CA ASP A 680 -23.14 -16.17 -25.65
C ASP A 680 -22.10 -16.98 -24.87
N GLY A 681 -21.07 -16.34 -24.31
CA GLY A 681 -19.96 -17.00 -23.61
C GLY A 681 -18.91 -17.63 -24.52
N LEU A 682 -18.97 -17.38 -25.83
CA LEU A 682 -17.99 -17.85 -26.82
C LEU A 682 -16.87 -16.81 -27.03
N PRO A 683 -15.65 -17.23 -27.39
CA PRO A 683 -14.58 -16.30 -27.77
C PRO A 683 -14.99 -15.51 -29.02
N LEU A 684 -14.60 -14.24 -29.10
CA LEU A 684 -14.74 -13.42 -30.31
C LEU A 684 -13.93 -14.05 -31.47
N GLU A 685 -14.59 -14.35 -32.60
CA GLU A 685 -13.96 -15.01 -33.75
C GLU A 685 -12.97 -14.11 -34.53
N ASP A 686 -12.91 -12.79 -34.26
CA ASP A 686 -12.12 -11.83 -35.04
C ASP A 686 -10.72 -11.46 -34.47
N ALA A 687 -10.22 -12.17 -33.45
CA ALA A 687 -8.83 -12.01 -33.00
C ALA A 687 -7.94 -13.06 -33.67
N ASN A 688 -7.28 -12.69 -34.78
CA ASN A 688 -6.33 -13.48 -35.57
C ASN A 688 -5.85 -14.78 -34.90
N THR A 689 -6.40 -15.87 -35.42
CA THR A 689 -6.12 -17.26 -35.09
C THR A 689 -4.67 -17.61 -35.34
N GLU A 690 -3.88 -17.70 -34.26
CA GLU A 690 -2.78 -18.67 -34.07
C GLU A 690 -2.19 -18.62 -32.64
N THR A 691 -2.53 -17.61 -31.82
CA THR A 691 -2.05 -17.48 -30.42
C THR A 691 -3.16 -17.54 -29.35
N ALA A 692 -4.44 -17.45 -29.74
CA ALA A 692 -5.58 -17.26 -28.84
C ALA A 692 -5.89 -18.44 -27.88
N GLY A 693 -5.36 -19.65 -28.13
CA GLY A 693 -5.51 -20.78 -27.20
C GLY A 693 -4.73 -20.62 -25.88
N VAL A 694 -3.79 -19.67 -25.83
CA VAL A 694 -2.83 -19.50 -24.72
C VAL A 694 -2.89 -18.09 -24.11
N THR A 695 -3.58 -17.12 -24.74
CA THR A 695 -3.44 -15.68 -24.41
C THR A 695 -4.71 -14.95 -23.98
N ALA A 696 -5.77 -15.63 -23.52
CA ALA A 696 -6.75 -15.02 -22.61
C ALA A 696 -6.15 -14.95 -21.19
N GLY A 697 -5.03 -14.22 -21.07
CA GLY A 697 -4.25 -14.09 -19.84
C GLY A 697 -4.82 -13.04 -18.89
N THR A 698 -4.32 -13.05 -17.66
CA THR A 698 -4.69 -12.20 -16.51
C THR A 698 -4.45 -10.69 -16.66
N GLY A 699 -4.27 -10.20 -17.89
CA GLY A 699 -4.11 -8.79 -18.26
C GLY A 699 -4.60 -8.46 -19.66
N ALA A 700 -5.41 -9.32 -20.28
CA ALA A 700 -6.11 -9.00 -21.52
C ALA A 700 -7.18 -7.91 -21.29
N ALA A 701 -7.38 -7.06 -22.32
CA ALA A 701 -8.44 -6.06 -22.37
C ALA A 701 -9.81 -6.69 -22.05
N VAL A 702 -10.71 -5.94 -21.43
CA VAL A 702 -12.03 -6.48 -21.03
C VAL A 702 -12.87 -6.86 -22.26
N SER A 703 -12.60 -6.23 -23.39
CA SER A 703 -13.14 -6.60 -24.70
C SER A 703 -12.79 -8.04 -25.12
N ALA A 704 -11.65 -8.59 -24.69
CA ALA A 704 -11.20 -9.94 -25.02
C ALA A 704 -11.66 -11.00 -24.00
N TRP A 705 -12.45 -10.62 -22.99
CA TRP A 705 -12.97 -11.54 -21.97
C TRP A 705 -14.20 -12.32 -22.49
N PHE A 706 -14.56 -13.39 -21.78
CA PHE A 706 -15.79 -14.12 -22.04
C PHE A 706 -16.98 -13.33 -21.54
N HIS A 707 -17.94 -13.04 -22.43
CA HIS A 707 -19.11 -12.22 -22.13
C HIS A 707 -20.36 -13.11 -22.09
N TYR A 708 -21.10 -13.07 -20.98
CA TYR A 708 -22.29 -13.90 -20.73
C TYR A 708 -23.51 -13.03 -20.43
N GLN A 709 -24.51 -13.07 -21.31
CA GLN A 709 -25.81 -12.47 -21.09
C GLN A 709 -26.76 -13.49 -20.43
N ILE A 710 -27.18 -13.19 -19.20
CA ILE A 710 -27.87 -14.17 -18.35
C ILE A 710 -29.34 -14.38 -18.73
N MET A 711 -29.96 -13.40 -19.40
CA MET A 711 -31.34 -13.49 -19.91
C MET A 711 -31.52 -14.52 -21.07
N GLY A 712 -30.45 -15.24 -21.48
CA GLY A 712 -30.46 -16.24 -22.57
C GLY A 712 -29.98 -17.65 -22.16
N LYS A 713 -29.61 -18.50 -23.14
CA LYS A 713 -29.13 -19.89 -22.94
C LYS A 713 -27.70 -19.98 -22.34
N ALA A 714 -26.98 -18.87 -22.25
CA ALA A 714 -25.57 -18.81 -21.84
C ALA A 714 -25.32 -19.22 -20.37
N HIS A 715 -26.31 -19.07 -19.47
CA HIS A 715 -26.19 -19.48 -18.07
C HIS A 715 -25.91 -20.99 -17.90
N ALA A 716 -26.30 -21.82 -18.87
CA ALA A 716 -26.06 -23.26 -18.86
C ALA A 716 -24.57 -23.63 -19.07
N GLN A 717 -23.78 -22.72 -19.64
CA GLN A 717 -22.35 -22.93 -19.90
C GLN A 717 -21.49 -22.65 -18.66
N ILE A 718 -21.99 -21.87 -17.69
CA ILE A 718 -21.29 -21.57 -16.44
C ILE A 718 -21.35 -22.83 -15.56
N LYS A 719 -20.22 -23.49 -15.32
CA LYS A 719 -20.08 -24.66 -14.44
C LYS A 719 -19.61 -24.33 -13.02
N ASP A 720 -19.03 -23.14 -12.78
CA ASP A 720 -18.64 -22.71 -11.42
C ASP A 720 -19.83 -22.71 -10.46
N ALA A 721 -19.75 -23.51 -9.40
CA ALA A 721 -20.87 -23.75 -8.48
C ALA A 721 -21.25 -22.50 -7.67
N VAL A 722 -20.27 -21.64 -7.38
CA VAL A 722 -20.48 -20.39 -6.65
C VAL A 722 -21.20 -19.39 -7.54
N MET A 723 -20.78 -19.25 -8.80
CA MET A 723 -21.47 -18.41 -9.78
C MET A 723 -22.88 -18.91 -10.07
N LYS A 724 -23.12 -20.22 -10.14
CA LYS A 724 -24.51 -20.75 -10.26
C LYS A 724 -25.41 -20.30 -9.10
N ALA A 725 -24.89 -20.29 -7.88
CA ALA A 725 -25.64 -19.82 -6.72
C ALA A 725 -25.91 -18.31 -6.76
N VAL A 726 -24.95 -17.53 -7.26
CA VAL A 726 -25.14 -16.10 -7.51
C VAL A 726 -26.20 -15.87 -8.60
N LEU A 727 -26.14 -16.59 -9.71
CA LEU A 727 -27.12 -16.44 -10.80
C LEU A 727 -28.55 -16.84 -10.38
N ALA A 728 -28.70 -17.76 -9.43
CA ALA A 728 -30.00 -18.15 -8.87
C ALA A 728 -30.74 -17.03 -8.12
N THR A 729 -30.07 -15.92 -7.81
CA THR A 729 -30.67 -14.74 -7.17
C THR A 729 -31.52 -13.87 -8.11
N ASP A 730 -31.47 -14.12 -9.42
CA ASP A 730 -32.16 -13.35 -10.48
C ASP A 730 -31.78 -11.85 -10.55
N VAL A 731 -30.83 -11.36 -9.74
CA VAL A 731 -30.40 -9.96 -9.79
C VAL A 731 -29.25 -9.70 -10.77
N VAL A 732 -28.61 -10.74 -11.31
CA VAL A 732 -27.49 -10.60 -12.25
C VAL A 732 -28.00 -10.56 -13.69
N ARG A 733 -27.57 -9.55 -14.46
CA ARG A 733 -27.92 -9.41 -15.88
C ARG A 733 -26.84 -9.87 -16.84
N PHE A 734 -25.60 -9.55 -16.50
CA PHE A 734 -24.47 -9.74 -17.38
C PHE A 734 -23.24 -10.10 -16.57
N VAL A 735 -22.39 -10.97 -17.12
CA VAL A 735 -21.12 -11.37 -16.52
C VAL A 735 -20.03 -11.28 -17.56
N MET A 736 -18.90 -10.64 -17.22
CA MET A 736 -17.68 -10.70 -18.02
C MET A 736 -16.61 -11.42 -17.21
N ALA A 737 -15.94 -12.43 -17.77
CA ALA A 737 -14.93 -13.20 -17.07
C ALA A 737 -13.64 -13.36 -17.90
N SER A 738 -12.48 -13.18 -17.27
CA SER A 738 -11.18 -13.30 -17.95
C SER A 738 -10.84 -14.73 -18.36
N GLN A 739 -11.49 -15.73 -17.75
CA GLN A 739 -11.38 -17.14 -18.12
C GLN A 739 -12.78 -17.73 -18.30
N ALA A 740 -12.88 -18.79 -19.12
CA ALA A 740 -14.13 -19.51 -19.31
C ALA A 740 -14.62 -20.04 -17.95
N LEU A 741 -15.87 -19.76 -17.60
CA LEU A 741 -16.48 -20.25 -16.36
C LEU A 741 -17.04 -21.68 -16.52
N ALA A 742 -16.49 -22.45 -17.47
CA ALA A 742 -17.02 -23.72 -18.00
C ALA A 742 -16.46 -24.97 -17.33
#